data_AF-A0AAD9VKP3-F1
#
_entry.id   AF-A0AAD9VKP3-F1
#
_cell.length_a   1.000
_cell.length_b   1.000
_cell.length_c   1.000
_cell.angle_alpha   90.00
_cell.angle_beta   90.00
_cell.angle_gamma   90.00
#
_symmetry.space_group_name_H-M   'P 1'
#
loop_
_entity.id
_entity.type
_entity.pdbx_description
1 polymer ?
#
loop_
_entity_poly.entity_id
_entity_poly.type
_entity_poly.pdbx_seq_one_letter_code
_entity_poly.pdbx_strand_id
1 'polypeptide(L)'
;MLMSLPPTPEGFSVNVISLEGDVLGIGVKPDFTIEKIKEIAMKHFYGQDISKPISQFRLIHSSKFKQLIDDKNVDDQEIDEHDELILVEIRPASVKENLSEEALRGPTEETIANATSGLEIKNPPRPIPSVDCPTDFQNEIRKILITLVQASARILMHSSEAGKFYEIIKEKLESRCKPNIDPKVMKTLIEMGYSPKKVITALRLRKSNMTEALEWLIEHQDDPDDNDKDDMTVLVDTNTDINVPGPSSLPGVRKLTLKEACADLFSGDKKVPEINENLINIVNLLLESFRQYKKLNFKPNQKLIESLLEMGFEEKDIIGALKVTGNNQSNACEWLLGERRPSLQDLDVGLDPEGSIYKAIMSNPHIQLSLTNSKMLLAYLSMLETPTSTSVWINDPEVSPVLSQIFKTYSAEKHAIHMNHPAGNIWNVICATRVFTNFCRTMVYYFTSEVVQPPVTLFMGVDKYENEDLIRWGWPEDVWFHVEKHSSAHVYLRLHAGQTIDDIPSTVLEDAAQLVKANSIEGNKMNDVDVVYTMWSNLKKTQGMEVGQVGFHKEKDVRKIHVTKRLNSIVNRLTKTKRSEQVNLRAEREQRDKNEREDKKKLLREQKEREKAEEKRRQEEAEMRSYNSLFNSSNMTSNTENSTYCSIYFN
;
A
#
# COMPACT_ATOMS: atom_id res chain seq x y z
N MET A 1 -17.86 -37.50 56.99
CA MET A 1 -18.33 -37.44 55.59
C MET A 1 -19.47 -36.45 55.52
N LEU A 2 -19.20 -35.21 55.16
CA LEU A 2 -20.23 -34.23 54.82
C LEU A 2 -20.08 -33.99 53.32
N MET A 3 -21.00 -34.53 52.53
CA MET A 3 -21.07 -34.25 51.11
C MET A 3 -21.71 -32.87 50.94
N SER A 4 -20.96 -31.93 50.37
CA SER A 4 -21.44 -30.64 49.91
C SER A 4 -22.34 -30.83 48.68
N LEU A 5 -23.58 -30.35 48.76
CA LEU A 5 -24.47 -30.16 47.61
C LEU A 5 -23.86 -29.16 46.61
N PRO A 6 -24.12 -29.31 45.30
CA PRO A 6 -23.62 -28.37 44.29
C PRO A 6 -24.35 -27.01 44.37
N PRO A 7 -23.69 -25.90 44.02
CA PRO A 7 -24.30 -24.58 44.02
C PRO A 7 -25.36 -24.50 42.91
N THR A 8 -26.55 -24.03 43.25
CA THR A 8 -27.58 -23.64 42.28
C THR A 8 -27.09 -22.45 41.45
N PRO A 9 -27.38 -22.38 40.13
CA PRO A 9 -27.03 -21.21 39.32
C PRO A 9 -27.88 -20.02 39.80
N GLU A 10 -27.23 -19.03 40.40
CA GLU A 10 -27.86 -17.75 40.77
C GLU A 10 -28.32 -17.05 39.49
N GLY A 11 -29.64 -16.92 39.31
CA GLY A 11 -30.21 -16.07 38.27
C GLY A 11 -30.25 -14.61 38.73
N PHE A 12 -30.27 -13.69 37.77
CA PHE A 12 -30.26 -12.24 38.02
C PHE A 12 -31.37 -11.55 37.21
N SER A 13 -31.83 -10.37 37.65
CA SER A 13 -32.95 -9.67 36.99
C SER A 13 -32.48 -8.64 35.96
N VAL A 14 -33.20 -8.54 34.84
CA VAL A 14 -32.95 -7.57 33.75
C VAL A 14 -34.25 -6.81 33.46
N ASN A 15 -34.15 -5.52 33.16
CA ASN A 15 -35.31 -4.67 32.86
C ASN A 15 -35.49 -4.54 31.34
N VAL A 16 -36.64 -4.93 30.81
CA VAL A 16 -37.00 -4.70 29.40
C VAL A 16 -37.98 -3.53 29.30
N ILE A 17 -37.72 -2.58 28.43
CA ILE A 17 -38.49 -1.36 28.21
C ILE A 17 -39.21 -1.47 26.85
N SER A 18 -40.53 -1.27 26.84
CA SER A 18 -41.35 -1.23 25.62
C SER A 18 -41.19 0.08 24.85
N LEU A 19 -41.78 0.16 23.65
CA LEU A 19 -41.82 1.42 22.86
C LEU A 19 -42.71 2.48 23.53
N GLU A 20 -43.70 2.05 24.29
CA GLU A 20 -44.64 2.88 25.04
C GLU A 20 -44.05 3.40 26.37
N GLY A 21 -42.87 2.89 26.76
CA GLY A 21 -42.17 3.27 27.99
C GLY A 21 -42.50 2.41 29.21
N ASP A 22 -43.18 1.27 29.02
CA ASP A 22 -43.46 0.32 30.09
C ASP A 22 -42.22 -0.53 30.40
N VAL A 23 -41.96 -0.78 31.69
CA VAL A 23 -40.78 -1.53 32.15
C VAL A 23 -41.19 -2.87 32.75
N LEU A 24 -40.54 -3.95 32.30
CA LEU A 24 -40.72 -5.31 32.78
C LEU A 24 -39.42 -5.87 33.34
N GLY A 25 -39.41 -6.22 34.62
CA GLY A 25 -38.33 -6.99 35.23
C GLY A 25 -38.46 -8.48 34.91
N ILE A 26 -37.46 -9.05 34.23
CA ILE A 26 -37.39 -10.48 33.89
C ILE A 26 -36.28 -11.11 34.72
N GLY A 27 -36.58 -12.22 35.42
CA GLY A 27 -35.56 -13.06 36.05
C GLY A 27 -34.90 -13.94 34.99
N VAL A 28 -33.61 -13.71 34.76
CA VAL A 28 -32.82 -14.34 33.69
C VAL A 28 -31.75 -15.24 34.31
N LYS A 29 -31.44 -16.35 33.64
CA LYS A 29 -30.29 -17.17 33.97
C LYS A 29 -29.20 -17.03 32.90
N PRO A 30 -27.93 -17.28 33.24
CA PRO A 30 -26.80 -17.27 32.30
C PRO A 30 -27.04 -18.04 30.98
N ASP A 31 -27.79 -19.14 31.05
CA ASP A 31 -28.13 -20.05 29.95
C ASP A 31 -29.38 -19.65 29.14
N PHE A 32 -30.01 -18.51 29.44
CA PHE A 32 -31.14 -18.03 28.67
C PHE A 32 -30.66 -17.42 27.35
N THR A 33 -31.37 -17.75 26.25
CA THR A 33 -31.18 -17.08 24.97
C THR A 33 -31.89 -15.73 24.98
N ILE A 34 -31.37 -14.78 24.20
CA ILE A 34 -32.02 -13.47 24.02
C ILE A 34 -33.42 -13.63 23.42
N GLU A 35 -33.62 -14.63 22.54
CA GLU A 35 -34.94 -14.97 22.00
C GLU A 35 -35.98 -15.27 23.11
N LYS A 36 -35.60 -16.00 24.17
CA LYS A 36 -36.52 -16.28 25.29
C LYS A 36 -36.89 -15.02 26.06
N ILE A 37 -35.94 -14.10 26.27
CA ILE A 37 -36.20 -12.81 26.94
C ILE A 37 -37.17 -11.98 26.09
N LYS A 38 -36.97 -11.99 24.77
CA LYS A 38 -37.82 -11.33 23.79
C LYS A 38 -39.22 -11.92 23.75
N GLU A 39 -39.38 -13.23 23.81
CA GLU A 39 -40.68 -13.91 23.91
C GLU A 39 -41.44 -13.52 25.18
N ILE A 40 -40.76 -13.50 26.34
CA ILE A 40 -41.35 -13.13 27.62
C ILE A 40 -41.81 -11.66 27.58
N ALA A 41 -40.97 -10.76 27.06
CA ALA A 41 -41.29 -9.35 26.90
C ALA A 41 -42.48 -9.14 25.94
N MET A 42 -42.47 -9.79 24.77
CA MET A 42 -43.56 -9.72 23.79
C MET A 42 -44.88 -10.19 24.35
N LYS A 43 -44.88 -11.32 25.08
CA LYS A 43 -46.08 -11.89 25.71
C LYS A 43 -46.65 -10.96 26.79
N HIS A 44 -45.79 -10.25 27.51
CA HIS A 44 -46.20 -9.31 28.56
C HIS A 44 -46.73 -7.99 27.99
N PHE A 45 -46.03 -7.39 27.02
CA PHE A 45 -46.38 -6.07 26.49
C PHE A 45 -47.50 -6.09 25.44
N TYR A 46 -47.55 -7.11 24.58
CA TYR A 46 -48.50 -7.18 23.45
C TYR A 46 -49.49 -8.34 23.55
N GLY A 47 -49.45 -9.14 24.62
CA GLY A 47 -50.40 -10.24 24.82
C GLY A 47 -50.38 -11.31 23.72
N GLN A 48 -51.53 -11.97 23.49
CA GLN A 48 -51.73 -12.95 22.41
C GLN A 48 -52.04 -12.30 21.04
N ASP A 49 -51.67 -11.04 20.81
CA ASP A 49 -51.93 -10.39 19.52
C ASP A 49 -51.05 -11.02 18.43
N ILE A 50 -51.63 -11.94 17.65
CA ILE A 50 -51.01 -12.68 16.52
C ILE A 50 -50.60 -11.72 15.36
N SER A 51 -50.85 -10.42 15.49
CA SER A 51 -50.64 -9.44 14.42
C SER A 51 -49.16 -9.05 14.20
N LYS A 52 -48.28 -9.23 15.20
CA LYS A 52 -46.85 -8.88 15.08
C LYS A 52 -45.94 -10.08 15.44
N PRO A 53 -45.21 -10.66 14.48
CA PRO A 53 -44.31 -11.77 14.77
C PRO A 53 -43.08 -11.30 15.58
N ILE A 54 -42.49 -12.19 16.36
CA ILE A 54 -41.27 -11.93 17.16
C ILE A 54 -40.12 -11.43 16.29
N SER A 55 -40.06 -11.86 15.02
CA SER A 55 -39.08 -11.41 14.02
C SER A 55 -39.17 -9.93 13.65
N GLN A 56 -40.29 -9.27 13.95
CA GLN A 56 -40.47 -7.83 13.74
C GLN A 56 -39.91 -7.00 14.88
N PHE A 57 -39.39 -7.61 15.94
CA PHE A 57 -38.79 -6.88 17.07
C PHE A 57 -37.30 -7.18 17.21
N ARG A 58 -36.58 -6.31 17.90
CA ARG A 58 -35.19 -6.53 18.33
C ARG A 58 -34.98 -5.96 19.72
N LEU A 59 -34.10 -6.58 20.48
CA LEU A 59 -33.65 -6.06 21.77
C LEU A 59 -32.34 -5.30 21.60
N ILE A 60 -32.27 -4.13 22.23
CA ILE A 60 -31.09 -3.26 22.21
C ILE A 60 -30.71 -2.96 23.65
N HIS A 61 -29.45 -3.13 24.01
CA HIS A 61 -28.96 -2.70 25.32
C HIS A 61 -28.90 -1.17 25.38
N SER A 62 -29.54 -0.55 26.36
CA SER A 62 -29.65 0.92 26.45
C SER A 62 -28.28 1.59 26.65
N SER A 63 -27.49 1.13 27.63
CA SER A 63 -26.19 1.70 27.98
C SER A 63 -25.10 1.46 26.93
N LYS A 64 -25.06 0.26 26.33
CA LYS A 64 -24.03 -0.14 25.36
C LYS A 64 -24.39 0.21 23.91
N PHE A 65 -25.63 0.66 23.64
CA PHE A 65 -26.20 0.87 22.30
C PHE A 65 -25.95 -0.30 21.34
N LYS A 66 -25.95 -1.52 21.88
CA LYS A 66 -25.61 -2.75 21.16
C LYS A 66 -26.88 -3.52 20.86
N GLN A 67 -27.06 -3.90 19.59
CA GLN A 67 -28.13 -4.82 19.21
C GLN A 67 -27.80 -6.22 19.74
N LEU A 68 -28.74 -6.82 20.45
CA LEU A 68 -28.64 -8.19 20.93
C LEU A 68 -29.07 -9.16 19.81
N ILE A 69 -28.37 -10.27 19.71
CA ILE A 69 -28.60 -11.32 18.71
C ILE A 69 -29.42 -12.41 19.37
N ASP A 70 -30.54 -12.78 18.74
CA ASP A 70 -31.56 -13.68 19.29
C ASP A 70 -30.98 -15.07 19.66
N ASP A 71 -30.06 -15.60 18.86
CA ASP A 71 -29.45 -16.93 19.03
C ASP A 71 -28.36 -17.01 20.13
N LYS A 72 -27.94 -15.88 20.71
CA LYS A 72 -26.89 -15.86 21.72
C LYS A 72 -27.45 -15.97 23.14
N ASN A 73 -26.63 -16.50 24.04
CA ASN A 73 -26.95 -16.52 25.46
C ASN A 73 -26.67 -15.15 26.10
N VAL A 74 -27.24 -14.98 27.28
CA VAL A 74 -27.09 -13.77 28.12
C VAL A 74 -25.62 -13.53 28.49
N ASP A 75 -24.88 -14.61 28.82
CA ASP A 75 -23.44 -14.54 29.10
C ASP A 75 -22.61 -14.04 27.90
N ASP A 76 -22.92 -14.53 26.70
CA ASP A 76 -22.19 -14.17 25.47
C ASP A 76 -22.42 -12.70 25.04
N GLN A 77 -23.45 -12.07 25.59
CA GLN A 77 -23.83 -10.70 25.29
C GLN A 77 -23.39 -9.70 26.38
N GLU A 78 -22.76 -10.17 27.46
CA GLU A 78 -22.31 -9.37 28.60
C GLU A 78 -23.46 -8.54 29.20
N ILE A 79 -24.58 -9.19 29.52
CA ILE A 79 -25.70 -8.53 30.21
C ILE A 79 -25.50 -8.71 31.71
N ASP A 80 -25.49 -7.60 32.45
CA ASP A 80 -25.28 -7.54 33.88
C ASP A 80 -26.62 -7.43 34.65
N GLU A 81 -26.56 -7.59 35.97
CA GLU A 81 -27.72 -7.48 36.84
C GLU A 81 -28.30 -6.05 36.84
N HIS A 82 -29.62 -5.93 36.62
CA HIS A 82 -30.39 -4.68 36.46
C HIS A 82 -30.15 -3.91 35.16
N ASP A 83 -29.51 -4.50 34.14
CA ASP A 83 -29.38 -3.85 32.84
C ASP A 83 -30.73 -3.55 32.19
N GLU A 84 -30.76 -2.47 31.42
CA GLU A 84 -31.93 -2.00 30.68
C GLU A 84 -31.84 -2.37 29.20
N LEU A 85 -32.84 -3.12 28.73
CA LEU A 85 -32.98 -3.56 27.35
C LEU A 85 -34.20 -2.91 26.72
N ILE A 86 -34.05 -2.30 25.56
CA ILE A 86 -35.14 -1.64 24.83
C ILE A 86 -35.64 -2.58 23.74
N LEU A 87 -36.95 -2.86 23.74
CA LEU A 87 -37.63 -3.62 22.71
C LEU A 87 -38.07 -2.67 21.59
N VAL A 88 -37.52 -2.84 20.38
CA VAL A 88 -37.77 -1.95 19.23
C VAL A 88 -38.36 -2.71 18.06
N GLU A 89 -39.38 -2.13 17.43
CA GLU A 89 -39.99 -2.65 16.20
C GLU A 89 -39.10 -2.36 14.97
N ILE A 90 -38.79 -3.41 14.22
CA ILE A 90 -38.08 -3.38 12.95
C ILE A 90 -39.07 -2.95 11.88
N ARG A 91 -38.73 -1.89 11.13
CA ARG A 91 -39.51 -1.50 9.96
C ARG A 91 -39.47 -2.64 8.93
N PRO A 92 -40.60 -3.19 8.48
CA PRO A 92 -40.59 -4.21 7.43
C PRO A 92 -39.90 -3.61 6.20
N ALA A 93 -38.86 -4.28 5.71
CA ALA A 93 -38.30 -3.96 4.41
C ALA A 93 -39.44 -4.14 3.39
N SER A 94 -39.77 -3.09 2.64
CA SER A 94 -40.77 -3.18 1.58
C SER A 94 -40.42 -4.36 0.69
N VAL A 95 -41.25 -5.40 0.71
CA VAL A 95 -41.17 -6.51 -0.24
C VAL A 95 -41.18 -5.86 -1.62
N LYS A 96 -40.12 -6.06 -2.40
CA LYS A 96 -40.11 -5.62 -3.80
C LYS A 96 -41.24 -6.37 -4.49
N GLU A 97 -42.39 -5.73 -4.64
CA GLU A 97 -43.41 -6.16 -5.58
C GLU A 97 -42.72 -6.31 -6.94
N ASN A 98 -42.95 -7.43 -7.62
CA ASN A 98 -42.46 -7.67 -8.97
C ASN A 98 -43.18 -6.71 -9.94
N LEU A 99 -42.78 -5.44 -9.94
CA LEU A 99 -43.20 -4.44 -10.90
C LEU A 99 -42.35 -4.62 -12.17
N SER A 100 -42.97 -4.42 -13.34
CA SER A 100 -42.31 -4.59 -14.65
C SER A 100 -41.10 -3.66 -14.81
N GLU A 101 -40.12 -4.07 -15.62
CA GLU A 101 -38.88 -3.29 -15.87
C GLU A 101 -39.14 -1.85 -16.34
N GLU A 102 -40.29 -1.60 -17.00
CA GLU A 102 -40.72 -0.26 -17.40
C GLU A 102 -41.02 0.66 -16.21
N ALA A 103 -41.59 0.12 -15.12
CA ALA A 103 -41.91 0.87 -13.90
C ALA A 103 -40.70 1.09 -12.98
N LEU A 104 -39.62 0.33 -13.21
CA LEU A 104 -38.34 0.44 -12.49
C LEU A 104 -37.32 1.34 -13.23
N ARG A 105 -37.70 1.90 -14.38
CA ARG A 105 -36.86 2.83 -15.13
C ARG A 105 -36.77 4.15 -14.38
N GLY A 106 -35.64 4.38 -13.72
CA GLY A 106 -35.34 5.66 -13.10
C GLY A 106 -35.31 6.80 -14.14
N PRO A 107 -35.52 8.06 -13.70
CA PRO A 107 -35.38 9.21 -14.58
C PRO A 107 -34.01 9.21 -15.28
N THR A 108 -33.96 9.60 -16.55
CA THR A 108 -32.70 9.67 -17.30
C THR A 108 -31.75 10.69 -16.67
N GLU A 109 -30.44 10.46 -16.77
CA GLU A 109 -29.42 11.31 -16.16
C GLU A 109 -29.56 12.78 -16.57
N GLU A 110 -29.95 13.06 -17.81
CA GLU A 110 -30.24 14.43 -18.28
C GLU A 110 -31.43 15.07 -17.53
N THR A 111 -32.47 14.30 -17.23
CA THR A 111 -33.63 14.78 -16.49
C THR A 111 -33.27 15.05 -15.03
N ILE A 112 -32.43 14.20 -14.44
CA ILE A 112 -31.88 14.40 -13.09
C ILE A 112 -31.02 15.66 -13.08
N ALA A 113 -30.07 15.80 -14.00
CA ALA A 113 -29.17 16.95 -14.07
C ALA A 113 -29.92 18.28 -14.23
N ASN A 114 -30.94 18.32 -15.08
CA ASN A 114 -31.79 19.49 -15.24
C ASN A 114 -32.58 19.80 -13.96
N ALA A 115 -33.14 18.78 -13.30
CA ALA A 115 -33.89 18.94 -12.06
C ALA A 115 -33.01 19.30 -10.84
N THR A 116 -31.75 18.87 -10.82
CA THR A 116 -30.81 19.11 -9.71
C THR A 116 -29.86 20.29 -9.93
N SER A 117 -29.93 20.95 -11.09
CA SER A 117 -29.05 22.08 -11.46
C SER A 117 -29.04 23.25 -10.47
N GLY A 118 -30.11 23.43 -9.70
CA GLY A 118 -30.26 24.51 -8.70
C GLY A 118 -30.01 24.10 -7.24
N LEU A 119 -29.58 22.86 -6.97
CA LEU A 119 -29.39 22.37 -5.59
C LEU A 119 -27.91 22.37 -5.18
N GLU A 120 -27.62 22.82 -3.96
CA GLU A 120 -26.28 22.70 -3.38
C GLU A 120 -25.93 21.21 -3.13
N ILE A 121 -24.79 20.76 -3.64
CA ILE A 121 -24.31 19.39 -3.49
C ILE A 121 -23.92 19.15 -2.02
N LYS A 122 -24.75 18.42 -1.29
CA LYS A 122 -24.44 17.92 0.06
C LYS A 122 -23.96 16.47 -0.06
N ASN A 123 -22.70 16.22 0.32
CA ASN A 123 -21.97 14.94 0.19
C ASN A 123 -21.62 14.57 -1.26
N PRO A 124 -20.63 15.23 -1.89
CA PRO A 124 -20.12 14.78 -3.18
C PRO A 124 -19.57 13.35 -3.08
N PRO A 125 -19.72 12.52 -4.13
CA PRO A 125 -19.09 11.20 -4.18
C PRO A 125 -17.58 11.34 -3.94
N ARG A 126 -17.03 10.46 -3.10
CA ARG A 126 -15.58 10.42 -2.84
C ARG A 126 -14.86 10.22 -4.17
N PRO A 127 -13.88 11.06 -4.53
CA PRO A 127 -12.93 10.70 -5.58
C PRO A 127 -12.29 9.39 -5.16
N ILE A 128 -12.51 8.34 -5.96
CA ILE A 128 -11.81 7.07 -5.78
C ILE A 128 -10.33 7.41 -6.03
N PRO A 129 -9.41 7.15 -5.08
CA PRO A 129 -8.01 7.36 -5.33
C PRO A 129 -7.63 6.55 -6.58
N SER A 130 -7.03 7.21 -7.58
CA SER A 130 -6.35 6.48 -8.64
C SER A 130 -5.30 5.60 -7.96
N VAL A 131 -5.38 4.29 -8.18
CA VAL A 131 -4.37 3.33 -7.73
C VAL A 131 -3.05 3.78 -8.34
N ASP A 132 -2.18 4.37 -7.51
CA ASP A 132 -0.98 5.09 -7.95
C ASP A 132 -0.14 4.22 -8.89
N CYS A 133 0.03 4.72 -10.12
CA CYS A 133 0.98 4.20 -11.09
C CYS A 133 2.40 4.58 -10.63
N PRO A 134 3.41 3.67 -10.69
CA PRO A 134 4.80 3.99 -10.35
C PRO A 134 5.37 5.21 -11.09
N THR A 135 4.79 5.54 -12.25
CA THR A 135 5.17 6.68 -13.09
C THR A 135 4.83 8.03 -12.46
N ASP A 136 3.83 8.10 -11.58
CA ASP A 136 3.44 9.35 -10.91
C ASP A 136 4.45 9.80 -9.87
N PHE A 137 5.11 8.87 -9.17
CA PHE A 137 6.14 9.21 -8.20
C PHE A 137 7.36 9.86 -8.85
N GLN A 138 7.82 9.38 -10.01
CA GLN A 138 8.96 9.97 -10.71
C GLN A 138 8.69 11.41 -11.18
N ASN A 139 7.47 11.66 -11.67
CA ASN A 139 7.03 12.98 -12.10
C ASN A 139 6.89 13.95 -10.90
N GLU A 140 6.39 13.47 -9.76
CA GLU A 140 6.27 14.27 -8.54
C GLU A 140 7.62 14.54 -7.87
N ILE A 141 8.55 13.56 -7.86
CA ILE A 141 9.93 13.78 -7.39
C ILE A 141 10.60 14.90 -8.19
N ARG A 142 10.37 14.95 -9.51
CA ARG A 142 10.95 15.99 -10.36
C ARG A 142 10.54 17.39 -9.90
N LYS A 143 9.26 17.60 -9.55
CA LYS A 143 8.77 18.89 -9.02
C LYS A 143 9.47 19.25 -7.70
N ILE A 144 9.63 18.28 -6.81
CA ILE A 144 10.37 18.47 -5.55
C ILE A 144 11.82 18.87 -5.84
N LEU A 145 12.51 18.14 -6.72
CA LEU A 145 13.91 18.41 -7.06
C LEU A 145 14.10 19.79 -7.70
N ILE A 146 13.22 20.20 -8.64
CA ILE A 146 13.25 21.55 -9.24
C ILE A 146 13.15 22.62 -8.15
N THR A 147 12.24 22.42 -7.19
CA THR A 147 12.05 23.32 -6.05
C THR A 147 13.31 23.40 -5.17
N LEU A 148 13.91 22.26 -4.86
CA LEU A 148 15.13 22.19 -4.04
C LEU A 148 16.33 22.80 -4.76
N VAL A 149 16.44 22.63 -6.08
CA VAL A 149 17.48 23.28 -6.91
C VAL A 149 17.32 24.80 -6.89
N GLN A 150 16.11 25.30 -7.08
CA GLN A 150 15.86 26.74 -7.02
C GLN A 150 16.10 27.32 -5.63
N ALA A 151 15.73 26.60 -4.55
CA ALA A 151 15.98 27.02 -3.18
C ALA A 151 17.48 27.00 -2.82
N SER A 152 18.20 25.93 -3.18
CA SER A 152 19.66 25.83 -2.95
C SER A 152 20.44 26.86 -3.76
N ALA A 153 20.05 27.14 -5.01
CA ALA A 153 20.68 28.20 -5.80
C ALA A 153 20.51 29.59 -5.17
N ARG A 154 19.33 29.91 -4.62
CA ARG A 154 19.10 31.18 -3.90
C ARG A 154 19.96 31.28 -2.63
N ILE A 155 20.10 30.19 -1.88
CA ILE A 155 20.90 30.17 -0.65
C ILE A 155 22.40 30.26 -0.97
N LEU A 156 22.88 29.48 -1.94
CA LEU A 156 24.29 29.42 -2.33
C LEU A 156 24.79 30.69 -3.02
N MET A 157 23.90 31.50 -3.60
CA MET A 157 24.24 32.80 -4.16
C MET A 157 24.87 33.74 -3.12
N HIS A 158 24.51 33.61 -1.84
CA HIS A 158 25.06 34.42 -0.76
C HIS A 158 26.33 33.82 -0.14
N SER A 159 26.82 32.67 -0.65
CA SER A 159 28.05 32.04 -0.16
C SER A 159 29.29 32.62 -0.84
N SER A 160 30.44 32.55 -0.16
CA SER A 160 31.75 32.99 -0.69
C SER A 160 32.23 32.20 -1.91
N GLU A 161 31.57 31.08 -2.23
CA GLU A 161 31.93 30.17 -3.33
C GLU A 161 31.01 30.30 -4.55
N ALA A 162 30.06 31.24 -4.54
CA ALA A 162 29.06 31.44 -5.60
C ALA A 162 29.65 31.52 -7.02
N GLY A 163 30.75 32.25 -7.21
CA GLY A 163 31.42 32.40 -8.52
C GLY A 163 32.00 31.09 -9.06
N LYS A 164 32.51 30.21 -8.20
CA LYS A 164 32.99 28.87 -8.62
C LYS A 164 31.84 28.01 -9.13
N PHE A 165 30.69 28.08 -8.47
CA PHE A 165 29.51 27.33 -8.87
C PHE A 165 28.88 27.88 -10.15
N TYR A 166 28.92 29.21 -10.34
CA TYR A 166 28.52 29.84 -11.59
C TYR A 166 29.31 29.25 -12.77
N GLU A 167 30.64 29.18 -12.66
CA GLU A 167 31.49 28.61 -13.72
C GLU A 167 31.26 27.11 -13.93
N ILE A 168 31.11 26.30 -12.87
CA ILE A 168 30.81 24.87 -12.99
C ILE A 168 29.48 24.64 -13.74
N ILE A 169 28.44 25.40 -13.39
CA ILE A 169 27.12 25.24 -14.00
C ILE A 169 27.12 25.81 -15.42
N LYS A 170 27.86 26.90 -15.68
CA LYS A 170 28.08 27.47 -17.01
C LYS A 170 28.79 26.48 -17.94
N GLU A 171 29.88 25.85 -17.51
CA GLU A 171 30.58 24.79 -18.26
C GLU A 171 29.62 23.61 -18.56
N LYS A 172 28.80 23.24 -17.57
CA LYS A 172 27.77 22.19 -17.74
C LYS A 172 26.66 22.60 -18.71
N LEU A 173 26.32 23.89 -18.81
CA LEU A 173 25.38 24.42 -19.80
C LEU A 173 26.02 24.49 -21.19
N GLU A 174 27.27 24.97 -21.29
CA GLU A 174 28.05 25.08 -22.53
C GLU A 174 28.21 23.74 -23.24
N SER A 175 28.62 22.72 -22.50
CA SER A 175 28.77 21.35 -23.00
C SER A 175 27.46 20.77 -23.58
N ARG A 176 26.30 21.29 -23.18
CA ARG A 176 24.99 20.88 -23.72
C ARG A 176 24.49 21.75 -24.86
N CYS A 177 24.72 23.07 -24.80
CA CYS A 177 24.34 23.97 -25.88
C CYS A 177 25.24 23.82 -27.12
N LYS A 178 26.50 23.40 -26.93
CA LYS A 178 27.47 23.13 -27.99
C LYS A 178 28.11 21.74 -27.81
N PRO A 179 27.39 20.64 -28.13
CA PRO A 179 28.05 19.33 -28.20
C PRO A 179 29.10 19.37 -29.30
N ASN A 180 30.27 18.78 -29.05
CA ASN A 180 31.34 18.66 -30.05
C ASN A 180 30.85 17.69 -31.15
N ILE A 181 30.34 18.23 -32.26
CA ILE A 181 29.82 17.45 -33.38
C ILE A 181 30.96 17.23 -34.38
N ASP A 182 31.30 15.98 -34.61
CA ASP A 182 32.31 15.62 -35.59
C ASP A 182 31.84 16.02 -37.01
N PRO A 183 32.58 16.88 -37.73
CA PRO A 183 32.16 17.39 -39.03
C PRO A 183 32.10 16.29 -40.09
N LYS A 184 32.81 15.17 -39.89
CA LYS A 184 32.76 13.98 -40.76
C LYS A 184 31.40 13.29 -40.68
N VAL A 185 30.88 13.07 -39.47
CA VAL A 185 29.60 12.40 -39.22
C VAL A 185 28.44 13.23 -39.77
N MET A 186 28.49 14.54 -39.53
CA MET A 186 27.53 15.49 -40.08
C MET A 186 27.52 15.45 -41.62
N LYS A 187 28.70 15.44 -42.26
CA LYS A 187 28.79 15.38 -43.72
C LYS A 187 28.22 14.07 -44.28
N THR A 188 28.51 12.93 -43.65
CA THR A 188 27.98 11.63 -44.08
C THR A 188 26.46 11.57 -43.99
N LEU A 189 25.84 12.09 -42.92
CA LEU A 189 24.38 12.12 -42.81
C LEU A 189 23.72 13.08 -43.81
N ILE A 190 24.36 14.20 -44.13
CA ILE A 190 23.89 15.10 -45.19
C ILE A 190 24.02 14.43 -46.57
N GLU A 191 25.11 13.71 -46.82
CA GLU A 191 25.32 12.93 -48.06
C GLU A 191 24.29 11.80 -48.23
N MET A 192 23.72 11.28 -47.14
CA MET A 192 22.61 10.31 -47.15
C MET A 192 21.24 10.93 -47.50
N GLY A 193 21.17 12.25 -47.74
CA GLY A 193 19.96 12.93 -48.21
C GLY A 193 19.11 13.59 -47.12
N TYR A 194 19.59 13.63 -45.88
CA TYR A 194 18.87 14.28 -44.77
C TYR A 194 19.15 15.79 -44.72
N SER A 195 18.12 16.59 -44.35
CA SER A 195 18.23 18.04 -44.19
C SER A 195 19.30 18.42 -43.15
N PRO A 196 20.17 19.41 -43.41
CA PRO A 196 21.25 19.78 -42.50
C PRO A 196 20.72 20.22 -41.13
N LYS A 197 19.52 20.82 -41.07
CA LYS A 197 18.87 21.19 -39.81
C LYS A 197 18.50 19.96 -38.98
N LYS A 198 17.87 18.95 -39.61
CA LYS A 198 17.47 17.69 -38.98
C LYS A 198 18.68 16.88 -38.50
N VAL A 199 19.75 16.84 -39.28
CA VAL A 199 21.02 16.17 -38.91
C VAL A 199 21.64 16.82 -37.68
N ILE A 200 21.65 18.16 -37.60
CA ILE A 200 22.16 18.88 -36.43
C ILE A 200 21.31 18.58 -35.20
N THR A 201 19.98 18.58 -35.30
CA THR A 201 19.11 18.23 -34.17
C THR A 201 19.30 16.78 -33.73
N ALA A 202 19.39 15.83 -34.66
CA ALA A 202 19.60 14.41 -34.37
C ALA A 202 20.94 14.17 -33.65
N LEU A 203 22.03 14.76 -34.17
CA LEU A 203 23.36 14.64 -33.58
C LEU A 203 23.46 15.32 -32.21
N ARG A 204 22.75 16.44 -32.00
CA ARG A 204 22.65 17.07 -30.67
C ARG A 204 21.95 16.17 -29.66
N LEU A 205 20.84 15.55 -30.04
CA LEU A 205 20.05 14.70 -29.15
C LEU A 205 20.81 13.44 -28.75
N ARG A 206 21.57 12.86 -29.70
CA ARG A 206 22.28 11.59 -29.54
C ARG A 206 23.77 11.73 -29.25
N LYS A 207 24.21 12.90 -28.74
CA LYS A 207 25.59 13.17 -28.31
C LYS A 207 26.64 12.81 -29.37
N SER A 208 26.41 13.20 -30.62
CA SER A 208 27.29 12.93 -31.76
C SER A 208 27.45 11.44 -32.15
N ASN A 209 26.58 10.53 -31.66
CA ASN A 209 26.56 9.14 -32.10
C ASN A 209 25.86 9.00 -33.47
N MET A 210 26.60 8.51 -34.48
CA MET A 210 26.11 8.33 -35.86
C MET A 210 24.89 7.39 -35.93
N THR A 211 24.95 6.26 -35.25
CA THR A 211 23.96 5.18 -35.39
C THR A 211 22.62 5.57 -34.78
N GLU A 212 22.65 6.14 -33.57
CA GLU A 212 21.45 6.61 -32.88
C GLU A 212 20.85 7.86 -33.55
N ALA A 213 21.71 8.73 -34.13
CA ALA A 213 21.25 9.89 -34.89
C ALA A 213 20.55 9.46 -36.18
N LEU A 214 21.07 8.44 -36.86
CA LEU A 214 20.42 7.84 -38.03
C LEU A 214 19.07 7.21 -37.64
N GLU A 215 19.00 6.46 -36.55
CA GLU A 215 17.75 5.87 -36.04
C GLU A 215 16.71 6.95 -35.74
N TRP A 216 17.11 8.06 -35.08
CA TRP A 216 16.21 9.19 -34.83
C TRP A 216 15.75 9.87 -36.13
N LEU A 217 16.65 10.03 -37.11
CA LEU A 217 16.33 10.60 -38.42
C LEU A 217 15.38 9.71 -39.23
N ILE A 218 15.44 8.39 -39.06
CA ILE A 218 14.52 7.43 -39.67
C ILE A 218 13.15 7.51 -38.99
N GLU A 219 13.10 7.61 -37.66
CA GLU A 219 11.85 7.74 -36.91
C GLU A 219 11.10 9.05 -37.23
N HIS A 220 11.80 10.14 -37.57
CA HIS A 220 11.22 11.49 -37.79
C HIS A 220 11.30 11.94 -39.27
N GLN A 221 11.23 11.01 -40.22
CA GLN A 221 11.27 11.34 -41.66
C GLN A 221 10.05 12.17 -42.11
N ASP A 222 8.88 11.88 -41.56
CA ASP A 222 7.58 12.47 -41.98
C ASP A 222 7.23 13.77 -41.24
N ASP A 223 8.01 14.17 -40.22
CA ASP A 223 7.76 15.43 -39.50
C ASP A 223 8.09 16.64 -40.39
N PRO A 224 7.22 17.66 -40.46
CA PRO A 224 7.49 18.86 -41.23
C PRO A 224 8.77 19.56 -40.73
N ASP A 225 9.61 20.03 -41.65
CA ASP A 225 10.88 20.72 -41.36
C ASP A 225 10.69 22.05 -40.58
N ASP A 226 9.46 22.51 -40.41
CA ASP A 226 9.06 23.74 -39.69
C ASP A 226 8.72 23.46 -38.22
N ASN A 227 9.75 23.21 -37.40
CA ASN A 227 9.65 23.26 -35.94
C ASN A 227 10.08 24.63 -35.38
N ASP A 228 9.69 25.73 -36.04
CA ASP A 228 9.86 27.10 -35.52
C ASP A 228 8.84 27.45 -34.41
N LYS A 229 8.00 26.49 -33.96
CA LYS A 229 6.91 26.73 -32.98
C LYS A 229 7.18 26.27 -31.54
N ASP A 230 8.28 25.57 -31.27
CA ASP A 230 8.55 24.95 -29.96
C ASP A 230 9.57 25.71 -29.08
N ASP A 231 9.95 26.95 -29.43
CA ASP A 231 10.84 27.78 -28.61
C ASP A 231 10.04 28.52 -27.51
N MET A 232 9.99 27.96 -26.30
CA MET A 232 9.42 28.63 -25.14
C MET A 232 10.26 29.87 -24.77
N THR A 233 9.62 31.04 -24.76
CA THR A 233 10.24 32.33 -24.41
C THR A 233 10.57 32.42 -22.92
N VAL A 234 11.80 32.78 -22.57
CA VAL A 234 12.23 33.08 -21.20
C VAL A 234 11.92 34.54 -20.89
N LEU A 235 11.26 34.80 -19.77
CA LEU A 235 11.14 36.15 -19.19
C LEU A 235 12.40 36.41 -18.36
N VAL A 236 13.24 37.36 -18.78
CA VAL A 236 14.40 37.79 -17.99
C VAL A 236 14.03 39.08 -17.26
N ASP A 237 13.89 39.00 -15.94
CA ASP A 237 13.73 40.17 -15.07
C ASP A 237 15.10 40.84 -14.85
N THR A 238 15.22 42.11 -15.23
CA THR A 238 16.46 42.90 -15.07
C THR A 238 16.52 43.74 -13.79
N ASN A 239 15.51 43.66 -12.91
CA ASN A 239 15.47 44.52 -11.71
C ASN A 239 15.51 43.69 -10.43
N THR A 240 16.65 43.76 -9.73
CA THR A 240 16.76 43.49 -8.30
C THR A 240 16.14 44.65 -7.54
N ASP A 241 14.95 44.48 -6.95
CA ASP A 241 14.59 45.07 -5.64
C ASP A 241 13.19 44.58 -5.16
N ILE A 242 13.05 44.57 -3.84
CA ILE A 242 12.08 43.84 -3.02
C ILE A 242 10.69 44.53 -2.96
N ASN A 243 9.63 43.69 -2.81
CA ASN A 243 8.30 43.91 -2.18
C ASN A 243 7.07 44.36 -3.00
N VAL A 244 5.95 43.70 -2.63
CA VAL A 244 4.49 43.96 -2.84
C VAL A 244 3.79 43.18 -3.98
N PRO A 245 2.73 42.39 -3.68
CA PRO A 245 1.91 41.69 -4.68
C PRO A 245 0.71 42.53 -5.15
N GLY A 246 0.49 42.59 -6.46
CA GLY A 246 -0.72 43.14 -7.09
C GLY A 246 -0.65 43.08 -8.63
N PRO A 247 -1.72 42.65 -9.34
CA PRO A 247 -1.62 42.27 -10.75
C PRO A 247 -1.99 43.42 -11.69
N SER A 248 -1.01 44.02 -12.37
CA SER A 248 -1.18 44.63 -13.70
C SER A 248 0.13 45.25 -14.20
N SER A 249 0.66 44.65 -15.29
CA SER A 249 1.51 45.27 -16.33
C SER A 249 2.57 46.30 -15.91
N LEU A 250 3.79 45.82 -15.62
CA LEU A 250 5.01 46.63 -15.56
C LEU A 250 5.82 46.54 -16.88
N PRO A 251 6.33 47.66 -17.41
CA PRO A 251 7.17 47.69 -18.61
C PRO A 251 8.62 47.33 -18.24
N GLY A 252 9.15 46.23 -18.78
CA GLY A 252 10.57 45.88 -18.57
C GLY A 252 10.99 44.45 -18.90
N VAL A 253 10.05 43.53 -19.10
CA VAL A 253 10.38 42.11 -19.33
C VAL A 253 10.71 41.86 -20.81
N ARG A 254 11.98 41.58 -21.13
CA ARG A 254 12.39 41.10 -22.46
C ARG A 254 12.13 39.58 -22.54
N LYS A 255 11.36 39.14 -23.53
CA LYS A 255 11.21 37.73 -23.89
C LYS A 255 12.36 37.34 -24.82
N LEU A 256 13.27 36.48 -24.36
CA LEU A 256 14.39 35.94 -25.14
C LEU A 256 14.21 34.43 -25.31
N THR A 257 14.53 33.89 -26.48
CA THR A 257 14.57 32.43 -26.69
C THR A 257 15.79 31.83 -25.96
N LEU A 258 15.73 30.55 -25.57
CA LEU A 258 16.87 29.89 -24.89
C LEU A 258 18.15 29.96 -25.74
N LYS A 259 18.00 29.87 -27.07
CA LYS A 259 19.08 29.97 -28.03
C LYS A 259 19.71 31.36 -28.08
N GLU A 260 18.91 32.43 -27.98
CA GLU A 260 19.38 33.82 -27.86
C GLU A 260 20.03 34.07 -26.51
N ALA A 261 19.42 33.61 -25.40
CA ALA A 261 19.99 33.76 -24.07
C ALA A 261 21.35 33.05 -23.91
N CYS A 262 21.49 31.85 -24.49
CA CYS A 262 22.77 31.15 -24.57
C CYS A 262 23.75 31.86 -25.51
N ALA A 263 23.30 32.37 -26.65
CA ALA A 263 24.18 33.12 -27.56
C ALA A 263 24.72 34.40 -26.91
N ASP A 264 23.90 35.13 -26.17
CA ASP A 264 24.30 36.35 -25.45
C ASP A 264 25.27 36.05 -24.29
N LEU A 265 25.10 34.92 -23.59
CA LEU A 265 26.00 34.51 -22.50
C LEU A 265 27.37 34.01 -22.99
N PHE A 266 27.44 33.42 -24.18
CA PHE A 266 28.67 32.83 -24.74
C PHE A 266 29.38 33.73 -25.77
N SER A 267 28.74 34.80 -26.22
CA SER A 267 29.33 35.82 -27.08
C SER A 267 29.91 36.90 -26.18
N GLY A 268 31.22 36.88 -25.94
CA GLY A 268 31.92 37.76 -25.01
C GLY A 268 31.98 39.26 -25.38
N ASP A 269 30.88 39.86 -25.84
CA ASP A 269 30.80 41.30 -26.06
C ASP A 269 30.50 42.03 -24.74
N LYS A 270 31.55 42.66 -24.21
CA LYS A 270 31.56 43.53 -23.01
C LYS A 270 30.79 44.84 -23.23
N LYS A 271 29.50 44.79 -23.58
CA LYS A 271 28.64 45.97 -23.74
C LYS A 271 27.25 45.78 -23.12
N VAL A 272 27.17 45.17 -21.95
CA VAL A 272 25.97 45.24 -21.09
C VAL A 272 26.45 45.50 -19.66
N PRO A 273 25.88 46.48 -18.93
CA PRO A 273 26.39 46.87 -17.62
C PRO A 273 26.21 45.72 -16.65
N GLU A 274 27.28 45.38 -15.91
CA GLU A 274 27.34 44.48 -14.74
C GLU A 274 26.02 43.75 -14.42
N ILE A 275 25.66 42.77 -15.26
CA ILE A 275 24.68 41.76 -14.85
C ILE A 275 25.47 40.91 -13.87
N ASN A 276 25.30 41.20 -12.58
CA ASN A 276 25.82 40.38 -11.48
C ASN A 276 25.73 38.91 -11.88
N GLU A 277 26.83 38.16 -11.74
CA GLU A 277 26.94 36.72 -12.02
C GLU A 277 25.91 35.94 -11.17
N ASN A 278 24.66 35.96 -11.63
CA ASN A 278 23.53 35.51 -10.84
C ASN A 278 23.38 34.01 -11.05
N LEU A 279 23.85 33.23 -10.08
CA LEU A 279 23.70 31.78 -10.00
C LEU A 279 22.26 31.33 -10.28
N ILE A 280 21.28 32.12 -9.80
CA ILE A 280 19.84 31.90 -10.03
C ILE A 280 19.50 31.89 -11.53
N ASN A 281 20.05 32.83 -12.30
CA ASN A 281 19.75 32.98 -13.73
C ASN A 281 20.31 31.82 -14.53
N ILE A 282 21.57 31.43 -14.28
CA ILE A 282 22.17 30.28 -14.94
C ILE A 282 21.46 28.98 -14.57
N VAL A 283 21.10 28.79 -13.29
CA VAL A 283 20.37 27.59 -12.86
C VAL A 283 19.00 27.53 -13.54
N ASN A 284 18.28 28.64 -13.66
CA ASN A 284 17.00 28.68 -14.38
C ASN A 284 17.17 28.39 -15.87
N LEU A 285 18.20 28.92 -16.52
CA LEU A 285 18.53 28.60 -17.92
C LEU A 285 18.89 27.12 -18.10
N LEU A 286 19.63 26.54 -17.15
CA LEU A 286 19.96 25.11 -17.15
C LEU A 286 18.70 24.26 -16.95
N LEU A 287 17.81 24.64 -16.03
CA LEU A 287 16.52 23.98 -15.84
C LEU A 287 15.68 24.02 -17.13
N GLU A 288 15.63 25.16 -17.80
CA GLU A 288 14.93 25.30 -19.08
C GLU A 288 15.56 24.42 -20.18
N SER A 289 16.89 24.31 -20.21
CA SER A 289 17.56 23.38 -21.14
C SER A 289 17.21 21.91 -20.87
N PHE A 290 17.00 21.50 -19.60
CA PHE A 290 16.47 20.16 -19.29
C PHE A 290 15.05 19.97 -19.81
N ARG A 291 14.19 21.01 -19.73
CA ARG A 291 12.81 20.97 -20.22
C ARG A 291 12.75 20.80 -21.72
N GLN A 292 13.51 21.62 -22.46
CA GLN A 292 13.58 21.54 -23.93
C GLN A 292 14.06 20.17 -24.41
N TYR A 293 15.13 19.64 -23.81
CA TYR A 293 15.65 18.32 -24.18
C TYR A 293 14.64 17.19 -23.92
N LYS A 294 13.90 17.25 -22.82
CA LYS A 294 12.84 16.27 -22.50
C LYS A 294 11.70 16.32 -23.51
N LYS A 295 11.27 17.51 -23.93
CA LYS A 295 10.24 17.69 -24.97
C LYS A 295 10.69 17.13 -26.32
N LEU A 296 11.95 17.32 -26.70
CA LEU A 296 12.52 16.83 -27.96
C LEU A 296 12.73 15.29 -27.98
N ASN A 297 12.99 14.67 -26.83
CA ASN A 297 13.15 13.22 -26.70
C ASN A 297 11.87 12.47 -26.31
N PHE A 298 10.73 13.16 -26.28
CA PHE A 298 9.47 12.55 -25.87
C PHE A 298 9.05 11.47 -26.87
N LYS A 299 8.95 10.22 -26.39
CA LYS A 299 8.36 9.11 -27.15
C LYS A 299 6.96 8.79 -26.60
N PRO A 300 5.89 8.99 -27.38
CA PRO A 300 4.55 8.56 -27.01
C PRO A 300 4.53 7.05 -26.74
N ASN A 301 3.88 6.63 -25.64
CA ASN A 301 3.71 5.20 -25.38
C ASN A 301 2.63 4.61 -26.30
N GLN A 302 3.02 3.70 -27.19
CA GLN A 302 2.14 3.09 -28.19
C GLN A 302 0.90 2.44 -27.57
N LYS A 303 1.03 1.80 -26.40
CA LYS A 303 -0.10 1.18 -25.70
C LYS A 303 -1.14 2.19 -25.22
N LEU A 304 -0.68 3.40 -24.85
CA LEU A 304 -1.58 4.47 -24.43
C LEU A 304 -2.27 5.11 -25.63
N ILE A 305 -1.56 5.22 -26.75
CA ILE A 305 -2.16 5.67 -28.01
C ILE A 305 -3.28 4.70 -28.40
N GLU A 306 -3.00 3.39 -28.45
CA GLU A 306 -3.99 2.37 -28.77
C GLU A 306 -5.20 2.42 -27.82
N SER A 307 -4.97 2.50 -26.51
CA SER A 307 -6.06 2.59 -25.52
C SER A 307 -6.90 3.88 -25.66
N LEU A 308 -6.28 5.02 -25.97
CA LEU A 308 -6.99 6.28 -26.17
C LEU A 308 -7.72 6.32 -27.52
N LEU A 309 -7.17 5.68 -28.55
CA LEU A 309 -7.84 5.47 -29.83
C LEU A 309 -9.08 4.58 -29.69
N GLU A 310 -8.99 3.50 -28.90
CA GLU A 310 -10.14 2.63 -28.59
C GLU A 310 -11.27 3.39 -27.88
N MET A 311 -10.95 4.44 -27.11
CA MET A 311 -11.92 5.34 -26.48
C MET A 311 -12.52 6.38 -27.45
N GLY A 312 -12.04 6.43 -28.70
CA GLY A 312 -12.60 7.28 -29.76
C GLY A 312 -11.97 8.67 -29.91
N PHE A 313 -10.80 8.92 -29.29
CA PHE A 313 -10.07 10.18 -29.46
C PHE A 313 -9.22 10.19 -30.74
N GLU A 314 -8.94 11.36 -31.31
CA GLU A 314 -8.09 11.48 -32.50
C GLU A 314 -6.61 11.30 -32.17
N GLU A 315 -5.85 10.60 -33.02
CA GLU A 315 -4.43 10.31 -32.82
C GLU A 315 -3.58 11.57 -32.59
N LYS A 316 -3.86 12.65 -33.33
CA LYS A 316 -3.14 13.92 -33.20
C LYS A 316 -3.35 14.57 -31.84
N ASP A 317 -4.58 14.55 -31.34
CA ASP A 317 -4.93 15.10 -30.04
C ASP A 317 -4.37 14.24 -28.92
N ILE A 318 -4.37 12.91 -29.10
CA ILE A 318 -3.75 11.97 -28.16
C ILE A 318 -2.25 12.23 -28.02
N ILE A 319 -1.53 12.36 -29.14
CA ILE A 319 -0.09 12.67 -29.12
C ILE A 319 0.15 14.02 -28.44
N GLY A 320 -0.69 15.03 -28.75
CA GLY A 320 -0.65 16.34 -28.09
C GLY A 320 -0.87 16.24 -26.57
N ALA A 321 -1.89 15.51 -26.14
CA ALA A 321 -2.22 15.29 -24.74
C ALA A 321 -1.08 14.56 -24.01
N LEU A 322 -0.57 13.47 -24.59
CA LEU A 322 0.52 12.67 -24.02
C LEU A 322 1.82 13.46 -23.93
N LYS A 323 2.10 14.37 -24.88
CA LYS A 323 3.27 15.26 -24.86
C LYS A 323 3.21 16.25 -23.69
N VAL A 324 2.00 16.72 -23.34
CA VAL A 324 1.79 17.63 -22.19
C VAL A 324 1.81 16.86 -20.87
N THR A 325 1.13 15.71 -20.80
CA THR A 325 0.92 14.96 -19.55
C THR A 325 2.05 13.99 -19.22
N GLY A 326 3.00 13.79 -20.13
CA GLY A 326 4.18 12.96 -19.92
C GLY A 326 3.87 11.46 -19.89
N ASN A 327 3.07 10.96 -20.84
CA ASN A 327 2.62 9.56 -20.92
C ASN A 327 1.79 9.07 -19.71
N ASN A 328 1.00 9.94 -19.08
CA ASN A 328 0.01 9.52 -18.08
C ASN A 328 -1.38 9.41 -18.73
N GLN A 329 -1.97 8.21 -18.67
CA GLN A 329 -3.28 7.91 -19.27
C GLN A 329 -4.41 8.74 -18.67
N SER A 330 -4.55 8.76 -17.33
CA SER A 330 -5.64 9.47 -16.65
C SER A 330 -5.58 10.96 -16.92
N ASN A 331 -4.38 11.55 -16.83
CA ASN A 331 -4.18 12.97 -17.11
C ASN A 331 -4.42 13.29 -18.60
N ALA A 332 -4.02 12.39 -19.51
CA ALA A 332 -4.28 12.55 -20.94
C ALA A 332 -5.79 12.50 -21.24
N CYS A 333 -6.54 11.60 -20.59
CA CYS A 333 -7.99 11.56 -20.69
C CYS A 333 -8.64 12.87 -20.21
N GLU A 334 -8.26 13.36 -19.02
CA GLU A 334 -8.78 14.64 -18.49
C GLU A 334 -8.47 15.81 -19.43
N TRP A 335 -7.26 15.83 -20.00
CA TRP A 335 -6.84 16.85 -20.96
C TRP A 335 -7.65 16.79 -22.27
N LEU A 336 -7.89 15.60 -22.80
CA LEU A 336 -8.70 15.35 -24.00
C LEU A 336 -10.18 15.68 -23.80
N LEU A 337 -10.70 15.48 -22.59
CA LEU A 337 -12.07 15.85 -22.19
C LEU A 337 -12.24 17.36 -21.94
N GLY A 338 -11.16 18.15 -22.03
CA GLY A 338 -11.19 19.61 -21.94
C GLY A 338 -10.94 20.17 -20.54
N GLU A 339 -10.64 19.34 -19.53
CA GLU A 339 -10.24 19.83 -18.21
C GLU A 339 -8.77 20.26 -18.23
N ARG A 340 -8.53 21.57 -18.35
CA ARG A 340 -7.18 22.16 -18.38
C ARG A 340 -6.74 22.67 -17.01
N ARG A 341 -6.57 21.76 -16.05
CA ARG A 341 -6.05 22.13 -14.72
C ARG A 341 -4.55 22.47 -14.78
N PRO A 342 -4.06 23.48 -14.04
CA PRO A 342 -2.62 23.80 -13.99
C PRO A 342 -1.75 22.61 -13.52
N SER A 343 -2.28 21.76 -12.64
CA SER A 343 -1.62 20.54 -12.17
C SER A 343 -1.42 19.48 -13.26
N LEU A 344 -2.22 19.51 -14.33
CA LEU A 344 -2.14 18.63 -15.50
C LEU A 344 -1.13 19.13 -16.54
N GLN A 345 -0.73 20.40 -16.45
CA GLN A 345 0.00 21.10 -17.51
C GLN A 345 1.51 21.18 -17.26
N ASP A 346 1.95 21.17 -16.00
CA ASP A 346 3.32 21.56 -15.65
C ASP A 346 4.02 20.55 -14.72
N LEU A 347 4.44 19.40 -15.26
CA LEU A 347 5.40 18.50 -14.59
C LEU A 347 6.80 19.11 -14.44
N ASP A 348 7.04 20.24 -15.08
CA ASP A 348 8.33 20.92 -15.13
C ASP A 348 8.36 22.21 -14.28
N VAL A 349 7.27 22.56 -13.61
CA VAL A 349 7.23 23.66 -12.62
C VAL A 349 7.44 23.07 -11.22
N GLY A 350 8.12 23.82 -10.35
CA GLY A 350 8.33 23.43 -8.95
C GLY A 350 7.03 23.31 -8.16
N LEU A 351 7.12 22.86 -6.91
CA LEU A 351 6.01 22.84 -5.98
C LEU A 351 5.51 24.27 -5.71
N ASP A 352 4.20 24.40 -5.53
CA ASP A 352 3.56 25.66 -5.14
C ASP A 352 4.10 26.13 -3.77
N PRO A 353 4.70 27.34 -3.67
CA PRO A 353 5.21 27.89 -2.42
C PRO A 353 4.16 27.98 -1.30
N GLU A 354 2.88 28.14 -1.66
CA GLU A 354 1.80 28.21 -0.67
C GLU A 354 1.26 26.84 -0.23
N GLY A 355 1.63 25.77 -0.94
CA GLY A 355 1.18 24.41 -0.68
C GLY A 355 1.72 23.83 0.63
N SER A 356 0.95 22.93 1.27
CA SER A 356 1.35 22.31 2.53
C SER A 356 2.58 21.39 2.36
N ILE A 357 2.71 20.71 1.21
CA ILE A 357 3.88 19.91 0.84
C ILE A 357 5.15 20.75 0.82
N TYR A 358 5.12 21.91 0.17
CA TYR A 358 6.26 22.82 0.12
C TYR A 358 6.66 23.27 1.53
N LYS A 359 5.68 23.71 2.33
CA LYS A 359 5.89 24.18 3.70
C LYS A 359 6.47 23.06 4.58
N ALA A 360 5.96 21.84 4.48
CA ALA A 360 6.47 20.69 5.25
C ALA A 360 7.93 20.34 4.87
N ILE A 361 8.25 20.28 3.57
CA ILE A 361 9.61 19.99 3.11
C ILE A 361 10.58 21.09 3.55
N MET A 362 10.23 22.37 3.33
CA MET A 362 11.10 23.49 3.67
C MET A 362 11.20 23.75 5.17
N SER A 363 10.24 23.31 5.98
CA SER A 363 10.29 23.40 7.45
C SER A 363 11.26 22.41 8.10
N ASN A 364 11.64 21.34 7.39
CA ASN A 364 12.46 20.28 7.96
C ASN A 364 13.93 20.74 8.12
N PRO A 365 14.48 20.77 9.35
CA PRO A 365 15.85 21.27 9.59
C PRO A 365 16.92 20.50 8.83
N HIS A 366 16.77 19.19 8.69
CA HIS A 366 17.73 18.35 7.97
C HIS A 366 17.76 18.67 6.47
N ILE A 367 16.61 18.99 5.89
CA ILE A 367 16.49 19.37 4.47
C ILE A 367 17.08 20.77 4.28
N GLN A 368 16.79 21.72 5.16
CA GLN A 368 17.37 23.08 5.10
C GLN A 368 18.90 23.06 5.14
N LEU A 369 19.50 22.29 6.06
CA LEU A 369 20.95 22.12 6.14
C LEU A 369 21.55 21.47 4.90
N SER A 370 20.78 20.67 4.16
CA SER A 370 21.25 20.10 2.91
C SER A 370 21.34 21.12 1.77
N LEU A 371 20.49 22.15 1.80
CA LEU A 371 20.43 23.18 0.75
C LEU A 371 21.65 24.11 0.78
N THR A 372 22.37 24.17 1.89
CA THR A 372 23.63 24.92 2.01
C THR A 372 24.83 24.15 1.48
N ASN A 373 24.69 22.84 1.21
CA ASN A 373 25.78 22.01 0.70
C ASN A 373 25.80 22.00 -0.83
N SER A 374 26.95 22.34 -1.42
CA SER A 374 27.15 22.38 -2.87
C SER A 374 27.06 21.02 -3.54
N LYS A 375 27.47 19.95 -2.85
CA LYS A 375 27.34 18.57 -3.34
C LYS A 375 25.87 18.16 -3.53
N MET A 376 24.98 18.66 -2.66
CA MET A 376 23.54 18.40 -2.77
C MET A 376 22.93 19.10 -3.98
N LEU A 377 23.30 20.35 -4.26
CA LEU A 377 22.84 21.06 -5.48
C LEU A 377 23.24 20.28 -6.75
N LEU A 378 24.49 19.83 -6.83
CA LEU A 378 24.97 19.04 -7.97
C LEU A 378 24.29 17.67 -8.07
N ALA A 379 24.01 17.03 -6.93
CA ALA A 379 23.25 15.77 -6.87
C ALA A 379 21.82 15.98 -7.41
N TYR A 380 21.11 17.02 -6.97
CA TYR A 380 19.78 17.34 -7.47
C TYR A 380 19.78 17.63 -8.98
N LEU A 381 20.74 18.41 -9.48
CA LEU A 381 20.91 18.67 -10.91
C LEU A 381 21.23 17.39 -11.71
N SER A 382 22.03 16.48 -11.16
CA SER A 382 22.36 15.18 -11.77
C SER A 382 21.14 14.26 -11.84
N MET A 383 20.33 14.23 -10.78
CA MET A 383 19.07 13.47 -10.74
C MET A 383 18.02 14.02 -11.71
N LEU A 384 17.98 15.35 -11.90
CA LEU A 384 17.13 15.98 -12.91
C LEU A 384 17.57 15.74 -14.35
N GLU A 385 18.87 15.57 -14.57
CA GLU A 385 19.48 15.31 -15.88
C GLU A 385 19.24 13.89 -16.37
N THR A 386 19.46 12.88 -15.50
CA THR A 386 19.25 11.48 -15.84
C THR A 386 18.57 10.76 -14.67
N PRO A 387 17.34 10.25 -14.81
CA PRO A 387 16.63 9.61 -13.70
C PRO A 387 17.34 8.36 -13.15
N THR A 388 18.13 7.66 -13.98
CA THR A 388 18.93 6.50 -13.58
C THR A 388 20.09 6.86 -12.63
N SER A 389 20.54 8.12 -12.63
CA SER A 389 21.61 8.60 -11.73
C SER A 389 21.18 8.63 -10.26
N THR A 390 19.87 8.63 -9.99
CA THR A 390 19.30 8.53 -8.64
C THR A 390 19.86 7.34 -7.86
N SER A 391 20.10 6.21 -8.53
CA SER A 391 20.69 5.02 -7.91
C SER A 391 22.13 5.23 -7.40
N VAL A 392 22.91 6.10 -8.05
CA VAL A 392 24.28 6.44 -7.65
C VAL A 392 24.25 7.26 -6.36
N TRP A 393 23.35 8.24 -6.27
CA TRP A 393 23.24 9.13 -5.12
C TRP A 393 22.54 8.51 -3.91
N ILE A 394 21.71 7.49 -4.11
CA ILE A 394 21.12 6.68 -3.02
C ILE A 394 22.18 5.90 -2.25
N ASN A 395 23.32 5.58 -2.86
CA ASN A 395 24.41 4.86 -2.19
C ASN A 395 25.45 5.79 -1.54
N ASP A 396 25.35 7.12 -1.76
CA ASP A 396 26.27 8.09 -1.16
C ASP A 396 25.91 8.36 0.31
N PRO A 397 26.88 8.29 1.24
CA PRO A 397 26.62 8.40 2.68
C PRO A 397 26.11 9.78 3.12
N GLU A 398 26.38 10.84 2.35
CA GLU A 398 25.97 12.21 2.69
C GLU A 398 24.63 12.57 2.04
N VAL A 399 24.38 12.12 0.81
CA VAL A 399 23.19 12.48 0.03
C VAL A 399 22.00 11.57 0.36
N SER A 400 22.24 10.28 0.61
CA SER A 400 21.19 9.27 0.83
C SER A 400 20.26 9.53 2.03
N PRO A 401 20.77 9.94 3.22
CA PRO A 401 19.91 10.21 4.38
C PRO A 401 18.96 11.38 4.13
N VAL A 402 19.44 12.42 3.44
CA VAL A 402 18.65 13.61 3.12
C VAL A 402 17.56 13.28 2.11
N LEU A 403 17.90 12.56 1.03
CA LEU A 403 16.92 12.10 0.05
C LEU A 403 15.83 11.23 0.70
N SER A 404 16.23 10.31 1.58
CA SER A 404 15.31 9.47 2.34
C SER A 404 14.37 10.31 3.23
N GLN A 405 14.88 11.37 3.84
CA GLN A 405 14.08 12.28 4.66
C GLN A 405 13.10 13.12 3.81
N ILE A 406 13.53 13.58 2.64
CA ILE A 406 12.67 14.28 1.67
C ILE A 406 11.51 13.38 1.25
N PHE A 407 11.80 12.14 0.85
CA PHE A 407 10.77 11.19 0.43
C PHE A 407 9.80 10.85 1.56
N LYS A 408 10.30 10.62 2.78
CA LYS A 408 9.44 10.38 3.95
C LYS A 408 8.52 11.56 4.24
N THR A 409 9.05 12.78 4.20
CA THR A 409 8.28 14.01 4.48
C THR A 409 7.22 14.23 3.41
N TYR A 410 7.58 14.06 2.12
CA TYR A 410 6.64 14.14 1.01
C TYR A 410 5.51 13.12 1.13
N SER A 411 5.85 11.84 1.35
CA SER A 411 4.83 10.78 1.47
C SER A 411 3.91 11.02 2.66
N ALA A 412 4.45 11.40 3.82
CA ALA A 412 3.66 11.72 5.00
C ALA A 412 2.67 12.87 4.74
N GLU A 413 3.12 13.93 4.08
CA GLU A 413 2.29 15.10 3.79
C GLU A 413 1.26 14.84 2.68
N LYS A 414 1.64 14.09 1.63
CA LYS A 414 0.68 13.61 0.60
C LYS A 414 -0.41 12.78 1.27
N HIS A 415 -0.06 11.87 2.17
CA HIS A 415 -1.04 11.12 2.96
C HIS A 415 -1.90 12.04 3.85
N ALA A 416 -1.31 13.05 4.50
CA ALA A 416 -2.05 14.01 5.32
C ALA A 416 -3.07 14.82 4.50
N ILE A 417 -2.71 15.29 3.31
CA ILE A 417 -3.64 15.99 2.40
C ILE A 417 -4.80 15.08 1.99
N HIS A 418 -4.52 13.83 1.65
CA HIS A 418 -5.55 12.85 1.33
C HIS A 418 -6.50 12.59 2.52
N MET A 419 -5.99 12.67 3.75
CA MET A 419 -6.79 12.51 4.98
C MET A 419 -7.53 13.79 5.40
N ASN A 420 -7.00 14.97 5.09
CA ASN A 420 -7.51 16.29 5.50
C ASN A 420 -8.49 16.93 4.49
N HIS A 421 -8.78 16.27 3.36
CA HIS A 421 -9.92 16.65 2.52
C HIS A 421 -11.21 16.61 3.37
N PRO A 422 -12.16 17.55 3.25
CA PRO A 422 -13.26 17.80 4.20
C PRO A 422 -14.32 16.67 4.38
N ALA A 423 -13.98 15.42 4.05
CA ALA A 423 -14.74 14.21 4.37
C ALA A 423 -14.11 13.36 5.50
N GLY A 424 -12.99 13.76 6.10
CA GLY A 424 -12.30 13.02 7.18
C GLY A 424 -12.68 13.38 8.62
N ASN A 425 -13.45 14.46 8.82
CA ASN A 425 -13.54 15.16 10.11
C ASN A 425 -14.44 14.52 11.20
N ILE A 426 -14.89 13.28 11.05
CA ILE A 426 -15.74 12.63 12.07
C ILE A 426 -14.98 11.55 12.87
N TRP A 427 -13.75 11.19 12.49
CA TRP A 427 -13.01 10.11 13.17
C TRP A 427 -11.83 10.55 14.06
N ASN A 428 -11.40 11.82 13.96
CA ASN A 428 -10.15 12.28 14.59
C ASN A 428 -10.24 12.62 16.09
N VAL A 429 -11.40 12.53 16.73
CA VAL A 429 -11.49 12.79 18.19
C VAL A 429 -11.17 11.54 19.03
N ILE A 430 -11.09 10.34 18.44
CA ILE A 430 -10.91 9.09 19.22
C ILE A 430 -9.56 8.40 18.94
N CYS A 431 -8.88 8.68 17.83
CA CYS A 431 -7.80 7.80 17.37
C CYS A 431 -6.35 8.24 17.65
N ALA A 432 -6.13 9.31 18.42
CA ALA A 432 -4.79 9.87 18.66
C ALA A 432 -3.91 9.09 19.68
N THR A 433 -4.27 7.87 20.08
CA THR A 433 -3.51 7.11 21.11
C THR A 433 -3.20 5.65 20.76
N ARG A 434 -3.10 5.29 19.47
CA ARG A 434 -2.66 3.93 19.11
C ARG A 434 -1.82 3.89 17.82
N VAL A 435 -0.51 3.98 18.03
CA VAL A 435 0.60 3.31 17.34
C VAL A 435 0.27 2.71 15.96
N PHE A 436 0.85 3.30 14.91
CA PHE A 436 1.55 2.67 13.78
C PHE A 436 1.24 1.18 13.48
N THR A 437 0.00 0.80 13.23
CA THR A 437 -0.34 -0.40 12.46
C THR A 437 -1.70 -0.22 11.79
N ASN A 438 -1.71 -0.37 10.46
CA ASN A 438 -2.84 -0.73 9.57
C ASN A 438 -2.91 0.22 8.37
N PHE A 439 -2.58 -0.30 7.18
CA PHE A 439 -3.55 -0.39 6.08
C PHE A 439 -2.96 -1.22 4.92
N CYS A 440 -2.94 -2.55 5.08
CA CYS A 440 -3.10 -3.47 3.95
C CYS A 440 -4.19 -4.46 4.39
N ARG A 441 -5.44 -4.16 4.01
CA ARG A 441 -6.54 -5.10 4.15
C ARG A 441 -6.66 -5.83 2.83
N THR A 442 -6.32 -7.11 2.80
CA THR A 442 -6.39 -7.95 1.60
C THR A 442 -7.81 -8.51 1.50
N MET A 443 -8.43 -8.40 0.33
CA MET A 443 -9.74 -9.02 0.08
C MET A 443 -9.53 -10.51 -0.22
N VAL A 444 -10.18 -11.37 0.56
CA VAL A 444 -10.06 -12.83 0.40
C VAL A 444 -11.46 -13.45 0.30
N TYR A 445 -11.64 -14.34 -0.67
CA TYR A 445 -12.83 -15.19 -0.74
C TYR A 445 -12.58 -16.48 0.03
N TYR A 446 -13.45 -16.79 0.98
CA TYR A 446 -13.48 -18.05 1.69
C TYR A 446 -14.66 -18.90 1.21
N PHE A 447 -14.43 -20.21 1.16
CA PHE A 447 -15.38 -21.24 0.80
C PHE A 447 -15.30 -22.34 1.85
N THR A 448 -16.43 -22.90 2.23
CA THR A 448 -16.49 -24.01 3.18
C THR A 448 -16.95 -25.26 2.45
N SER A 449 -16.15 -26.33 2.51
CA SER A 449 -16.52 -27.65 1.99
C SER A 449 -17.01 -28.53 3.14
N GLU A 450 -18.29 -28.91 3.08
CA GLU A 450 -18.98 -29.76 4.06
C GLU A 450 -18.91 -31.25 3.71
N VAL A 451 -18.12 -31.63 2.70
CA VAL A 451 -18.03 -33.02 2.22
C VAL A 451 -17.38 -33.95 3.25
N VAL A 452 -16.59 -33.37 4.16
CA VAL A 452 -15.89 -34.08 5.24
C VAL A 452 -16.25 -33.42 6.57
N GLN A 453 -16.29 -34.22 7.64
CA GLN A 453 -16.43 -33.73 9.01
C GLN A 453 -15.09 -33.91 9.74
N PRO A 454 -14.47 -32.84 10.28
CA PRO A 454 -14.93 -31.44 10.29
C PRO A 454 -14.86 -30.74 8.91
N PRO A 455 -15.69 -29.71 8.66
CA PRO A 455 -15.73 -29.00 7.39
C PRO A 455 -14.42 -28.28 7.14
N VAL A 456 -14.00 -28.25 5.88
CA VAL A 456 -12.69 -27.72 5.50
C VAL A 456 -12.84 -26.36 4.83
N THR A 457 -11.91 -25.45 5.13
CA THR A 457 -11.93 -24.09 4.58
C THR A 457 -10.96 -23.96 3.40
N LEU A 458 -11.51 -23.54 2.26
CA LEU A 458 -10.79 -23.17 1.05
C LEU A 458 -10.81 -21.63 0.92
N PHE A 459 -9.74 -21.02 0.44
CA PHE A 459 -9.71 -19.58 0.23
C PHE A 459 -8.86 -19.18 -0.97
N MET A 460 -9.16 -18.02 -1.57
CA MET A 460 -8.42 -17.48 -2.71
C MET A 460 -8.45 -15.94 -2.71
N GLY A 461 -7.45 -15.32 -3.32
CA GLY A 461 -7.43 -13.88 -3.54
C GLY A 461 -8.45 -13.45 -4.61
N VAL A 462 -8.89 -12.19 -4.53
CA VAL A 462 -9.81 -11.63 -5.53
C VAL A 462 -9.11 -11.39 -6.87
N ASP A 463 -7.88 -10.88 -6.84
CA ASP A 463 -7.05 -10.63 -8.02
C ASP A 463 -5.59 -11.09 -7.77
N LYS A 464 -4.73 -10.97 -8.78
CA LYS A 464 -3.32 -11.35 -8.79
C LYS A 464 -2.51 -10.64 -7.69
N TYR A 465 -2.89 -9.45 -7.26
CA TYR A 465 -2.18 -8.70 -6.23
C TYR A 465 -2.45 -9.29 -4.83
N GLU A 466 -3.70 -9.63 -4.53
CA GLU A 466 -4.08 -10.32 -3.29
C GLU A 466 -3.46 -11.72 -3.23
N ASN A 467 -3.31 -12.38 -4.38
CA ASN A 467 -2.60 -13.65 -4.46
C ASN A 467 -1.12 -13.51 -4.05
N GLU A 468 -0.44 -12.40 -4.36
CA GLU A 468 0.94 -12.16 -3.90
C GLU A 468 1.00 -11.97 -2.38
N ASP A 469 0.02 -11.28 -1.78
CA ASP A 469 -0.07 -11.14 -0.32
C ASP A 469 -0.36 -12.48 0.37
N LEU A 470 -1.23 -13.31 -0.20
CA LEU A 470 -1.50 -14.66 0.29
C LEU A 470 -0.27 -15.57 0.19
N ILE A 471 0.53 -15.44 -0.87
CA ILE A 471 1.82 -16.16 -0.98
C ILE A 471 2.79 -15.64 0.08
N ARG A 472 2.86 -14.33 0.31
CA ARG A 472 3.82 -13.76 1.27
C ARG A 472 3.50 -14.12 2.72
N TRP A 473 2.22 -14.15 3.09
CA TRP A 473 1.77 -14.32 4.49
C TRP A 473 1.08 -15.67 4.76
N GLY A 474 1.07 -16.58 3.80
CA GLY A 474 0.48 -17.93 3.92
C GLY A 474 1.12 -18.76 5.04
N TRP A 475 0.41 -19.79 5.49
CA TRP A 475 0.83 -20.65 6.58
C TRP A 475 1.57 -21.90 6.06
N PRO A 476 2.50 -22.50 6.83
CA PRO A 476 3.19 -23.73 6.40
C PRO A 476 2.24 -24.92 6.15
N GLU A 477 1.09 -24.93 6.81
CA GLU A 477 0.01 -25.93 6.69
C GLU A 477 -0.93 -25.66 5.50
N ASP A 478 -0.78 -24.52 4.82
CA ASP A 478 -1.62 -24.20 3.67
C ASP A 478 -1.13 -24.99 2.44
N VAL A 479 -2.05 -25.67 1.76
CA VAL A 479 -1.81 -26.35 0.49
C VAL A 479 -2.27 -25.45 -0.64
N TRP A 480 -1.38 -25.16 -1.59
CA TRP A 480 -1.64 -24.31 -2.73
C TRP A 480 -2.01 -25.13 -3.96
N PHE A 481 -3.01 -24.65 -4.72
CA PHE A 481 -3.52 -25.28 -5.94
C PHE A 481 -3.51 -24.29 -7.11
N HIS A 482 -3.18 -24.79 -8.30
CA HIS A 482 -3.14 -24.01 -9.55
C HIS A 482 -3.28 -24.91 -10.78
N VAL A 483 -3.84 -24.40 -11.88
CA VAL A 483 -3.90 -25.12 -13.15
C VAL A 483 -2.52 -25.20 -13.81
N GLU A 484 -2.09 -26.38 -14.25
CA GLU A 484 -0.83 -26.50 -14.99
C GLU A 484 -0.91 -25.75 -16.34
N LYS A 485 0.13 -24.95 -16.67
CA LYS A 485 0.31 -24.23 -17.95
C LYS A 485 -0.76 -23.18 -18.31
N HIS A 486 -1.72 -22.89 -17.42
CA HIS A 486 -2.75 -21.86 -17.66
C HIS A 486 -2.86 -20.89 -16.49
N SER A 487 -3.23 -19.64 -16.79
CA SER A 487 -3.52 -18.64 -15.77
C SER A 487 -4.79 -19.00 -15.01
N SER A 488 -4.68 -19.21 -13.70
CA SER A 488 -5.81 -19.56 -12.83
C SER A 488 -5.71 -18.90 -11.47
N ALA A 489 -6.83 -18.83 -10.74
CA ALA A 489 -6.84 -18.39 -9.36
C ALA A 489 -5.97 -19.29 -8.47
N HIS A 490 -5.26 -18.69 -7.51
CA HIS A 490 -4.53 -19.43 -6.48
C HIS A 490 -5.48 -19.79 -5.35
N VAL A 491 -5.85 -21.07 -5.27
CA VAL A 491 -6.70 -21.58 -4.19
C VAL A 491 -5.83 -22.22 -3.13
N TYR A 492 -6.13 -21.93 -1.88
CA TYR A 492 -5.46 -22.44 -0.70
C TYR A 492 -6.43 -23.29 0.12
N LEU A 493 -5.90 -24.38 0.65
CA LEU A 493 -6.58 -25.27 1.58
C LEU A 493 -5.83 -25.24 2.91
N ARG A 494 -6.50 -24.87 3.99
CA ARG A 494 -5.89 -24.84 5.33
C ARG A 494 -6.03 -26.19 6.01
N LEU A 495 -4.90 -26.86 6.26
CA LEU A 495 -4.87 -28.10 7.03
C LEU A 495 -4.87 -27.84 8.53
N HIS A 496 -5.31 -28.84 9.30
CA HIS A 496 -5.20 -28.82 10.75
C HIS A 496 -3.74 -29.04 11.18
N ALA A 497 -3.36 -28.53 12.36
CA ALA A 497 -2.01 -28.66 12.88
C ALA A 497 -1.59 -30.14 12.98
N GLY A 498 -0.50 -30.50 12.29
CA GLY A 498 0.05 -31.86 12.26
C GLY A 498 -0.47 -32.77 11.14
N GLN A 499 -1.41 -32.30 10.31
CA GLN A 499 -1.89 -33.03 9.13
C GLN A 499 -0.94 -32.86 7.94
N THR A 500 -0.72 -33.92 7.17
CA THR A 500 0.15 -33.90 5.98
C THR A 500 -0.67 -33.88 4.69
N ILE A 501 -0.02 -33.59 3.57
CA ILE A 501 -0.66 -33.58 2.24
C ILE A 501 -1.25 -34.94 1.83
N ASP A 502 -0.76 -36.03 2.41
CA ASP A 502 -1.22 -37.40 2.18
C ASP A 502 -2.55 -37.72 2.90
N ASP A 503 -2.85 -36.99 3.97
CA ASP A 503 -4.03 -37.22 4.81
C ASP A 503 -5.28 -36.51 4.27
N ILE A 504 -5.21 -35.88 3.10
CA ILE A 504 -6.30 -35.12 2.51
C ILE A 504 -7.22 -36.06 1.72
N PRO A 505 -8.52 -36.13 2.04
CA PRO A 505 -9.47 -36.95 1.28
C PRO A 505 -9.54 -36.51 -0.19
N SER A 506 -9.62 -37.49 -1.10
CA SER A 506 -9.71 -37.24 -2.54
C SER A 506 -10.89 -36.35 -2.92
N THR A 507 -11.99 -36.43 -2.18
CA THR A 507 -13.17 -35.59 -2.38
C THR A 507 -12.91 -34.10 -2.13
N VAL A 508 -12.06 -33.75 -1.15
CA VAL A 508 -11.66 -32.36 -0.87
C VAL A 508 -10.68 -31.86 -1.94
N LEU A 509 -9.80 -32.74 -2.41
CA LEU A 509 -8.89 -32.45 -3.51
C LEU A 509 -9.66 -32.19 -4.81
N GLU A 510 -10.71 -32.96 -5.09
CA GLU A 510 -11.62 -32.74 -6.22
C GLU A 510 -12.37 -31.41 -6.10
N ASP A 511 -12.88 -31.06 -4.91
CA ASP A 511 -13.52 -29.76 -4.64
C ASP A 511 -12.58 -28.58 -4.94
N ALA A 512 -11.34 -28.64 -4.45
CA ALA A 512 -10.33 -27.62 -4.69
C ALA A 512 -9.97 -27.53 -6.18
N ALA A 513 -9.75 -28.67 -6.84
CA ALA A 513 -9.38 -28.72 -8.26
C ALA A 513 -10.49 -28.19 -9.17
N GLN A 514 -11.75 -28.50 -8.88
CA GLN A 514 -12.91 -27.97 -9.61
C GLN A 514 -13.08 -26.47 -9.40
N LEU A 515 -12.80 -25.98 -8.19
CA LEU A 515 -12.86 -24.54 -7.88
C LEU A 515 -11.77 -23.75 -8.62
N VAL A 516 -10.53 -24.27 -8.66
CA VAL A 516 -9.41 -23.68 -9.40
C VAL A 516 -9.69 -23.65 -10.90
N LYS A 517 -10.18 -24.77 -11.46
CA LYS A 517 -10.57 -24.87 -12.87
C LYS A 517 -11.69 -23.88 -13.23
N ALA A 518 -12.71 -23.75 -12.38
CA ALA A 518 -13.82 -22.82 -12.61
C ALA A 518 -13.37 -21.34 -12.61
N ASN A 519 -12.34 -21.01 -11.81
CA ASN A 519 -11.75 -19.67 -11.72
C ASN A 519 -10.46 -19.54 -12.57
N SER A 520 -10.35 -20.30 -13.65
CA SER A 520 -9.30 -20.14 -14.66
C SER A 520 -9.87 -19.53 -15.94
N ILE A 521 -9.13 -18.60 -16.57
CA ILE A 521 -9.59 -17.91 -17.78
C ILE A 521 -9.66 -18.90 -18.96
N GLU A 522 -8.60 -19.67 -19.17
CA GLU A 522 -8.49 -20.66 -20.23
C GLU A 522 -8.93 -22.06 -19.78
N GLY A 523 -8.50 -22.47 -18.57
CA GLY A 523 -8.73 -23.82 -18.04
C GLY A 523 -10.20 -24.14 -17.80
N ASN A 524 -11.06 -23.15 -17.61
CA ASN A 524 -12.51 -23.35 -17.48
C ASN A 524 -13.16 -23.86 -18.78
N LYS A 525 -12.60 -23.52 -19.94
CA LYS A 525 -13.14 -23.92 -21.27
C LYS A 525 -12.55 -25.23 -21.78
N MET A 526 -11.40 -25.65 -21.25
CA MET A 526 -10.67 -26.84 -21.67
C MET A 526 -11.12 -28.09 -20.88
N ASN A 527 -11.25 -29.21 -21.57
CA ASN A 527 -11.38 -30.52 -20.93
C ASN A 527 -9.99 -31.10 -20.64
N ASP A 528 -9.93 -32.11 -19.77
CA ASP A 528 -8.71 -32.88 -19.50
C ASP A 528 -7.53 -32.01 -19.05
N VAL A 529 -7.76 -31.24 -17.97
CA VAL A 529 -6.82 -30.27 -17.43
C VAL A 529 -6.16 -30.83 -16.17
N ASP A 530 -4.85 -30.68 -16.06
CA ASP A 530 -4.10 -31.06 -14.86
C ASP A 530 -4.03 -29.89 -13.87
N VAL A 531 -4.38 -30.15 -12.61
CA VAL A 531 -4.25 -29.20 -11.49
C VAL A 531 -3.07 -29.65 -10.63
N VAL A 532 -2.10 -28.75 -10.44
CA VAL A 532 -0.97 -28.97 -9.55
C VAL A 532 -1.30 -28.51 -8.14
N TYR A 533 -0.77 -29.23 -7.15
CA TYR A 533 -0.88 -28.85 -5.76
C TYR A 533 0.38 -29.20 -4.97
N THR A 534 0.74 -28.33 -4.03
CA THR A 534 1.94 -28.48 -3.19
C THR A 534 1.79 -27.69 -1.90
N MET A 535 2.61 -27.99 -0.90
CA MET A 535 2.61 -27.22 0.36
C MET A 535 3.14 -25.80 0.10
N TRP A 536 2.59 -24.81 0.81
CA TRP A 536 3.05 -23.43 0.74
C TRP A 536 4.56 -23.28 0.96
N SER A 537 5.12 -24.09 1.87
CA SER A 537 6.56 -24.12 2.17
C SER A 537 7.46 -24.49 0.98
N ASN A 538 6.90 -25.09 -0.08
CA ASN A 538 7.63 -25.46 -1.31
C ASN A 538 7.54 -24.37 -2.40
N LEU A 539 6.70 -23.35 -2.22
CA LEU A 539 6.57 -22.27 -3.18
C LEU A 539 7.79 -21.35 -3.12
N LYS A 540 8.30 -20.99 -4.29
CA LYS A 540 9.45 -20.09 -4.47
C LYS A 540 9.03 -18.88 -5.26
N LYS A 541 9.07 -17.71 -4.63
CA LYS A 541 8.88 -16.42 -5.29
C LYS A 541 10.17 -15.59 -5.18
N THR A 542 10.73 -15.17 -6.31
CA THR A 542 11.87 -14.24 -6.35
C THR A 542 11.41 -12.85 -6.78
N GLN A 543 12.14 -11.80 -6.38
CA GLN A 543 11.78 -10.40 -6.69
C GLN A 543 11.78 -10.08 -8.20
N GLY A 544 12.46 -10.88 -9.02
CA GLY A 544 12.47 -10.72 -10.48
C GLY A 544 11.38 -11.47 -11.22
N MET A 545 10.49 -12.20 -10.52
CA MET A 545 9.37 -12.92 -11.15
C MET A 545 8.16 -12.01 -11.29
N GLU A 546 7.47 -12.10 -12.42
CA GLU A 546 6.27 -11.31 -12.71
C GLU A 546 5.15 -11.62 -11.70
N VAL A 547 4.24 -10.67 -11.50
CA VAL A 547 3.08 -10.80 -10.61
C VAL A 547 2.21 -11.96 -11.08
N GLY A 548 1.92 -12.92 -10.18
CA GLY A 548 1.21 -14.16 -10.48
C GLY A 548 2.10 -15.34 -10.88
N GLN A 549 3.37 -15.13 -11.26
CA GLN A 549 4.29 -16.22 -11.55
C GLN A 549 4.84 -16.85 -10.26
N VAL A 550 4.72 -18.16 -10.10
CA VAL A 550 5.20 -18.89 -8.91
C VAL A 550 6.13 -20.03 -9.34
N GLY A 551 7.27 -20.16 -8.69
CA GLY A 551 8.21 -21.26 -8.89
C GLY A 551 8.15 -22.27 -7.74
N PHE A 552 8.89 -23.36 -7.86
CA PHE A 552 8.97 -24.39 -6.81
C PHE A 552 10.41 -24.55 -6.31
N HIS A 553 10.58 -24.85 -5.03
CA HIS A 553 11.87 -25.22 -4.46
C HIS A 553 12.27 -26.65 -4.87
N LYS A 554 11.31 -27.58 -4.81
CA LYS A 554 11.47 -28.98 -5.19
C LYS A 554 10.31 -29.40 -6.08
N GLU A 555 10.59 -29.66 -7.36
CA GLU A 555 9.59 -30.12 -8.33
C GLU A 555 9.04 -31.52 -7.98
N LYS A 556 9.81 -32.35 -7.29
CA LYS A 556 9.39 -33.69 -6.86
C LYS A 556 8.26 -33.68 -5.83
N ASP A 557 8.11 -32.59 -5.08
CA ASP A 557 7.09 -32.43 -4.03
C ASP A 557 5.80 -31.80 -4.60
N VAL A 558 5.73 -31.58 -5.91
CA VAL A 558 4.54 -31.10 -6.63
C VAL A 558 3.73 -32.30 -7.10
N ARG A 559 2.47 -32.36 -6.67
CA ARG A 559 1.53 -33.41 -7.06
C ARG A 559 0.55 -32.89 -8.09
N LYS A 560 -0.05 -33.80 -8.87
CA LYS A 560 -1.00 -33.47 -9.94
C LYS A 560 -2.29 -34.26 -9.79
N ILE A 561 -3.42 -33.62 -10.06
CA ILE A 561 -4.73 -34.25 -10.17
C ILE A 561 -5.28 -33.96 -11.57
N HIS A 562 -5.68 -35.00 -12.27
CA HIS A 562 -6.25 -34.89 -13.60
C HIS A 562 -7.76 -34.63 -13.53
N VAL A 563 -8.23 -33.51 -14.08
CA VAL A 563 -9.63 -33.11 -14.08
C VAL A 563 -10.21 -33.18 -15.49
N THR A 564 -10.91 -34.29 -15.78
CA THR A 564 -11.50 -34.57 -17.10
C THR A 564 -12.52 -33.51 -17.52
N LYS A 565 -13.52 -33.23 -16.67
CA LYS A 565 -14.60 -32.27 -16.96
C LYS A 565 -14.92 -31.40 -15.75
N ARG A 566 -15.46 -30.22 -16.04
CA ARG A 566 -16.00 -29.33 -15.00
C ARG A 566 -17.31 -29.90 -14.45
N LEU A 567 -17.38 -30.05 -13.13
CA LEU A 567 -18.57 -30.50 -12.41
C LEU A 567 -19.31 -29.32 -11.80
N ASN A 568 -20.37 -28.87 -12.48
CA ASN A 568 -21.16 -27.71 -12.04
C ASN A 568 -21.84 -27.92 -10.67
N SER A 569 -22.17 -29.16 -10.29
CA SER A 569 -22.75 -29.47 -8.99
C SER A 569 -21.82 -29.08 -7.83
N ILE A 570 -20.52 -29.38 -7.96
CA ILE A 570 -19.49 -29.06 -6.97
C ILE A 570 -19.26 -27.56 -6.89
N VAL A 571 -19.05 -26.92 -8.05
CA VAL A 571 -18.82 -25.47 -8.11
C VAL A 571 -20.00 -24.69 -7.54
N ASN A 572 -21.24 -25.09 -7.86
CA ASN A 572 -22.43 -24.42 -7.34
C ASN A 572 -22.59 -24.62 -5.84
N ARG A 573 -22.25 -25.80 -5.30
CA ARG A 573 -22.23 -26.06 -3.85
C ARG A 573 -21.23 -25.14 -3.15
N LEU A 574 -19.99 -25.06 -3.64
CA LEU A 574 -18.97 -24.18 -3.06
C LEU A 574 -19.32 -22.70 -3.21
N THR A 575 -19.89 -22.31 -4.35
CA THR A 575 -20.28 -20.90 -4.58
C THR A 575 -21.36 -20.44 -3.60
N LYS A 576 -22.24 -21.34 -3.12
CA LYS A 576 -23.22 -21.02 -2.07
C LYS A 576 -22.57 -20.74 -0.71
N THR A 577 -21.42 -21.34 -0.42
CA THR A 577 -20.66 -21.12 0.83
C THR A 577 -19.62 -20.01 0.70
N LYS A 578 -19.58 -19.29 -0.45
CA LYS A 578 -18.67 -18.19 -0.70
C LYS A 578 -18.97 -17.02 0.23
N ARG A 579 -17.97 -16.60 1.00
CA ARG A 579 -17.97 -15.34 1.76
C ARG A 579 -16.75 -14.49 1.40
N SER A 580 -16.91 -13.18 1.37
CA SER A 580 -15.82 -12.23 1.13
C SER A 580 -15.48 -11.52 2.43
N GLU A 581 -14.19 -11.51 2.79
CA GLU A 581 -13.73 -10.90 4.03
C GLU A 581 -12.49 -10.04 3.78
N GLN A 582 -12.39 -8.93 4.52
CA GLN A 582 -11.22 -8.06 4.54
C GLN A 582 -10.32 -8.48 5.70
N VAL A 583 -9.21 -9.15 5.38
CA VAL A 583 -8.32 -9.72 6.39
C VAL A 583 -6.97 -9.03 6.34
N ASN A 584 -6.39 -8.77 7.51
CA ASN A 584 -5.00 -8.33 7.62
C ASN A 584 -4.11 -9.56 7.84
N LEU A 585 -3.73 -10.20 6.74
CA LEU A 585 -2.96 -11.45 6.73
C LEU A 585 -1.63 -11.34 7.48
N ARG A 586 -1.00 -10.17 7.43
CA ARG A 586 0.25 -9.90 8.15
C ARG A 586 0.05 -9.93 9.67
N ALA A 587 -1.01 -9.27 10.16
CA ALA A 587 -1.30 -9.24 11.59
C ALA A 587 -1.65 -10.65 12.12
N GLU A 588 -2.41 -11.44 11.35
CA GLU A 588 -2.71 -12.83 11.69
C GLU A 588 -1.43 -13.67 11.79
N ARG A 589 -0.50 -13.50 10.83
CA ARG A 589 0.77 -14.23 10.83
C ARG A 589 1.65 -13.84 12.01
N GLU A 590 1.80 -12.55 12.29
CA GLU A 590 2.59 -12.05 13.41
C GLU A 590 2.02 -12.51 14.76
N GLN A 591 0.69 -12.53 14.92
CA GLN A 591 0.04 -13.02 16.13
C GLN A 591 0.27 -14.51 16.32
N ARG A 592 0.19 -15.32 15.25
CA ARG A 592 0.51 -16.74 15.31
C ARG A 592 1.97 -16.98 15.69
N ASP A 593 2.91 -16.34 14.98
CA ASP A 593 4.34 -16.50 15.24
C ASP A 593 4.71 -16.04 16.67
N LYS A 594 3.93 -15.12 17.26
CA LYS A 594 4.03 -14.75 18.67
C LYS A 594 3.53 -15.87 19.59
N ASN A 595 2.33 -16.40 19.35
CA ASN A 595 1.75 -17.50 20.14
C ASN A 595 2.66 -18.74 20.11
N GLU A 596 3.19 -19.12 18.95
CA GLU A 596 4.11 -20.27 18.84
C GLU A 596 5.42 -20.07 19.61
N ARG A 597 5.94 -18.84 19.66
CA ARG A 597 7.12 -18.53 20.48
C ARG A 597 6.80 -18.60 21.97
N GLU A 598 5.62 -18.16 22.37
CA GLU A 598 5.16 -18.24 23.75
C GLU A 598 4.94 -19.70 24.18
N ASP A 599 4.30 -20.52 23.34
CA ASP A 599 4.08 -21.94 23.59
C ASP A 599 5.39 -22.73 23.65
N LYS A 600 6.33 -22.48 22.72
CA LYS A 600 7.68 -23.08 22.77
C LYS A 600 8.43 -22.69 24.05
N LYS A 601 8.32 -21.42 24.48
CA LYS A 601 8.94 -20.93 25.71
C LYS A 601 8.30 -21.58 26.95
N LYS A 602 6.98 -21.76 26.94
CA LYS A 602 6.23 -22.43 28.01
C LYS A 602 6.63 -23.90 28.12
N LEU A 603 6.66 -24.64 27.00
CA LEU A 603 7.12 -26.02 26.94
C LEU A 603 8.56 -26.18 27.44
N LEU A 604 9.48 -25.30 27.02
CA LEU A 604 10.87 -25.33 27.48
C LEU A 604 10.99 -25.05 28.98
N ARG A 605 10.16 -24.15 29.51
CA ARG A 605 10.12 -23.83 30.95
C ARG A 605 9.59 -25.01 31.76
N GLU A 606 8.50 -25.62 31.32
CA GLU A 606 7.93 -26.83 31.95
C GLU A 606 8.93 -28.00 31.93
N GLN A 607 9.67 -28.17 30.83
CA GLN A 607 10.71 -29.20 30.74
C GLN A 607 11.86 -28.94 31.73
N LYS A 608 12.36 -27.70 31.82
CA LYS A 608 13.40 -27.33 32.80
C LYS A 608 12.94 -27.45 34.24
N GLU A 609 11.69 -27.09 34.54
CA GLU A 609 11.10 -27.24 35.87
C GLU A 609 10.98 -28.73 36.25
N ARG A 610 10.60 -29.59 35.29
CA ARG A 610 10.56 -31.05 35.47
C ARG A 610 11.95 -31.64 35.72
N GLU A 611 12.96 -31.26 34.94
CA GLU A 611 14.34 -31.70 35.12
C GLU A 611 14.92 -31.27 36.48
N LYS A 612 14.68 -30.01 36.89
CA LYS A 612 15.12 -29.49 38.19
C LYS A 612 14.42 -30.19 39.37
N ALA A 613 13.13 -30.51 39.23
CA ALA A 613 12.39 -31.26 40.25
C ALA A 613 12.92 -32.69 40.39
N GLU A 614 13.24 -33.35 39.27
CA GLU A 614 13.85 -34.68 39.28
C GLU A 614 15.26 -34.68 39.87
N GLU A 615 16.08 -33.66 39.57
CA GLU A 615 17.41 -33.51 40.14
C GLU A 615 17.35 -33.24 41.65
N LYS A 616 16.44 -32.39 42.11
CA LYS A 616 16.22 -32.15 43.53
C LYS A 616 15.77 -33.44 44.25
N ARG A 617 14.84 -34.20 43.66
CA ARG A 617 14.40 -35.48 44.23
C ARG A 617 15.55 -36.49 44.31
N ARG A 618 16.42 -36.53 43.29
CA ARG A 618 17.63 -37.39 43.28
C ARG A 618 18.64 -36.96 44.35
N GLN A 619 18.81 -35.66 44.58
CA GLN A 619 19.68 -35.13 45.64
C GLN A 619 19.14 -35.47 47.03
N GLU A 620 17.84 -35.27 47.28
CA GLU A 620 17.19 -35.62 48.55
C GLU A 620 17.28 -37.14 48.81
N GLU A 621 17.07 -38.00 47.79
CA GLU A 621 17.28 -39.45 47.92
C GLU A 621 18.75 -39.81 48.18
N ALA A 622 19.70 -39.14 47.54
CA ALA A 622 21.13 -39.36 47.77
C ALA A 622 21.58 -38.89 49.15
N GLU A 623 21.02 -37.80 49.66
CA GLU A 623 21.26 -37.28 51.01
C GLU A 623 20.70 -38.23 52.06
N MET A 624 19.47 -38.75 51.88
CA MET A 624 18.91 -39.80 52.76
C MET A 624 19.70 -41.12 52.71
N ARG A 625 20.28 -41.48 51.55
CA ARG A 625 21.14 -42.67 51.40
C ARG A 625 22.58 -42.44 51.86
N SER A 626 23.01 -41.18 52.00
CA SER A 626 24.36 -40.82 52.39
C SER A 626 24.47 -40.78 53.91
N TYR A 627 25.36 -41.60 54.47
CA TYR A 627 25.71 -41.60 55.90
C TYR A 627 26.45 -40.32 56.35
N ASN A 628 26.57 -39.27 55.51
CA ASN A 628 27.29 -38.04 55.87
C ASN A 628 26.74 -37.33 57.10
N SER A 629 25.43 -37.40 57.38
CA SER A 629 24.86 -36.82 58.60
C SER A 629 25.27 -37.56 59.88
N LEU A 630 25.85 -38.77 59.77
CA LEU A 630 26.33 -39.57 60.90
C LEU A 630 27.81 -39.32 61.23
N PHE A 631 28.56 -38.64 60.36
CA PHE A 631 29.96 -38.25 60.60
C PHE A 631 30.05 -36.79 61.05
N ASN A 632 29.64 -36.50 62.28
CA ASN A 632 29.96 -35.24 62.95
C ASN A 632 31.41 -35.28 63.45
N SER A 633 32.26 -34.37 62.96
CA SER A 633 33.67 -34.25 63.36
C SER A 633 33.86 -33.99 64.86
N SER A 634 32.85 -33.43 65.54
CA SER A 634 32.80 -33.23 66.99
C SER A 634 32.66 -34.52 67.82
N ASN A 635 32.23 -35.63 67.21
CA ASN A 635 32.13 -36.94 67.86
C ASN A 635 33.28 -37.90 67.48
N MET A 636 34.28 -37.42 66.74
CA MET A 636 35.45 -38.21 66.34
C MET A 636 36.60 -37.96 67.32
N THR A 637 36.85 -38.89 68.26
CA THR A 637 38.00 -38.84 69.17
C THR A 637 39.28 -39.27 68.44
N SER A 638 40.35 -38.48 68.53
CA SER A 638 41.66 -38.87 67.99
C SER A 638 42.36 -39.84 68.94
N ASN A 639 42.99 -40.90 68.42
CA ASN A 639 43.68 -41.94 69.22
C ASN A 639 44.87 -41.41 70.06
N THR A 640 45.23 -40.14 69.93
CA THR A 640 46.30 -39.48 70.68
C THR A 640 45.87 -38.93 72.05
N GLU A 641 44.57 -38.81 72.34
CA GLU A 641 44.07 -38.27 73.62
C GLU A 641 43.76 -39.34 74.69
N ASN A 642 43.86 -40.64 74.36
CA ASN A 642 43.54 -41.72 75.29
C ASN A 642 44.77 -42.30 76.02
N SER A 643 45.87 -41.52 76.10
CA SER A 643 47.07 -41.92 76.83
C SER A 643 47.29 -40.99 78.01
N THR A 644 47.36 -41.58 79.21
CA THR A 644 47.86 -41.03 80.49
C THR A 644 46.82 -40.46 81.46
N TYR A 645 46.26 -41.32 82.33
CA TYR A 645 46.56 -41.36 83.78
C TYR A 645 45.74 -42.48 84.44
N CYS A 646 46.35 -43.65 84.62
CA CYS A 646 45.95 -44.61 85.65
C CYS A 646 47.22 -44.99 86.42
N SER A 647 47.48 -44.27 87.51
CA SER A 647 48.43 -44.67 88.54
C SER A 647 47.72 -44.60 89.89
N ILE A 648 47.15 -45.76 90.24
CA ILE A 648 47.39 -46.51 91.48
C ILE A 648 47.23 -45.73 92.79
N TYR A 649 46.19 -46.10 93.55
CA TYR A 649 46.32 -46.40 94.99
C TYR A 649 45.43 -47.60 95.35
N PHE A 650 46.06 -48.72 95.68
CA PHE A 650 45.51 -49.77 96.56
C PHE A 650 46.34 -49.74 97.84
N ASN A 651 45.66 -49.84 98.99
CA ASN A 651 46.25 -50.25 100.27
C ASN A 651 46.78 -51.69 100.18
#